data_AF-A0A0Q3T4V1-F1
#
_entry.id   AF-A0A0Q3T4V1-F1
#
_cell.length_a   1.000
_cell.length_b   1.000
_cell.length_c   1.000
_cell.angle_alpha   90.00
_cell.angle_beta   90.00
_cell.angle_gamma   90.00
#
_symmetry.space_group_name_H-M   'P 1'
#
loop_
_entity.id
_entity.type
_entity.pdbx_description
1 polymer ?
#
loop_
_entity_poly.entity_id
_entity_poly.type
_entity_poly.pdbx_seq_one_letter_code
_entity_poly.pdbx_strand_id
1 'polypeptide(L)'
;MKKLKKLGIITLSTGLSIGILAPGASATSFGNENLNTAQIQIAQSEKVVSKSELIKKFKEFFPQFSFLNDSDFHLGTGLQFPGDDTIRHDLSFQKKVNGKNLYGSVGFIGDKLEIESYYYDPADAEDALFPAKVTKEKAKEVAQAFLKKFPNSSEYQLDKDLIDYYPSNQVLTEPIRYTFSFVKTKNKVPISDQSIQITVLGNGEISNFYRNLGSNSSPSFDDAAKVLSKDEAVKKIKENLTVDLQYSIEADYQTGEKQVNLVYSPTNNVIGIHALSGEWKKLNGFSPELSKERKIEHIVTQPLAPKHTKFSLSDAKAFAQELLKINSDEIKLNIQSIDERKNHNGQEVITIQYMYEHKNGGTGTDLELDKRTGEIIQYHNIKNDLLRENNLSKKNGQAISKEDALKQAVTYLKQYSPSYLHNYAMPIGETFYEEESETYHFSFPRVVNGILVNGDQLSVSIAADGSLLSLNVIQSDIQNWPSIDKVISKEKAQAKFLEQLSLNLSYVREGHSKKYNHYHLVYTPEFNKNPFSYLNALTGEWNHMFETTQQTISHPRAEKELNYLIQSGIIDVKDLKTFNADAKVTKGAALEIIMKSLTRFYNDYYPGKPNTSQSFDNIKPDHPLYQIVERAVSLGILKKDGATFNLDERLTREELAVWYIRILGLEQAAKNQGIYQLKFADAKDVKTENIGYVALAQSLGLLTTTNNKFNPKQEVTYADLALSVIPLAHEAYKKGLEFYNF
;
A
#
# COMPACT_ATOMS: atom_id res chain seq x y z
N MET A 1 -27.65 37.83 -78.56
CA MET A 1 -26.25 37.92 -79.06
C MET A 1 -25.37 38.54 -77.97
N LYS A 2 -24.26 37.86 -77.61
CA LYS A 2 -23.20 38.20 -76.61
C LYS A 2 -23.67 38.34 -75.14
N LYS A 3 -23.03 37.77 -74.12
CA LYS A 3 -21.85 36.89 -73.98
C LYS A 3 -21.90 36.24 -72.58
N LEU A 4 -21.47 34.98 -72.50
CA LEU A 4 -21.31 34.13 -71.31
C LEU A 4 -20.14 34.53 -70.39
N LYS A 5 -20.21 34.10 -69.11
CA LYS A 5 -19.40 33.04 -68.43
C LYS A 5 -19.36 33.34 -66.92
N LYS A 6 -19.33 32.42 -65.93
CA LYS A 6 -19.35 30.95 -65.68
C LYS A 6 -19.13 30.84 -64.14
N LEU A 7 -19.45 29.84 -63.34
CA LEU A 7 -20.07 28.50 -63.42
C LEU A 7 -20.34 28.09 -61.95
N GLY A 8 -21.48 27.47 -61.67
CA GLY A 8 -21.74 26.76 -60.40
C GLY A 8 -21.52 25.25 -60.55
N ILE A 9 -21.39 24.54 -59.43
CA ILE A 9 -21.50 23.08 -59.36
C ILE A 9 -22.52 22.73 -58.28
N ILE A 10 -23.48 21.88 -58.68
CA ILE A 10 -24.58 21.33 -57.91
C ILE A 10 -24.20 19.93 -57.40
N THR A 11 -24.71 19.63 -56.22
CA THR A 11 -24.80 18.37 -55.45
C THR A 11 -25.50 17.19 -56.14
N LEU A 12 -25.17 15.95 -55.72
CA LEU A 12 -26.05 14.95 -55.04
C LEU A 12 -25.74 13.46 -55.38
N SER A 13 -25.65 12.66 -54.30
CA SER A 13 -26.11 11.26 -54.10
C SER A 13 -25.47 10.13 -54.93
N THR A 14 -25.21 8.88 -54.49
CA THR A 14 -25.40 8.09 -53.25
C THR A 14 -24.65 6.74 -53.45
N GLY A 15 -24.18 6.08 -52.39
CA GLY A 15 -24.16 4.60 -52.35
C GLY A 15 -22.84 3.86 -51.97
N LEU A 16 -22.95 3.09 -50.88
CA LEU A 16 -22.31 1.80 -50.52
C LEU A 16 -20.82 1.65 -50.14
N SER A 17 -20.63 1.39 -48.84
CA SER A 17 -20.07 0.16 -48.21
C SER A 17 -18.55 -0.17 -48.18
N ILE A 18 -18.18 -0.71 -47.00
CA ILE A 18 -17.05 -1.60 -46.63
C ILE A 18 -15.72 -0.92 -46.29
N GLY A 19 -15.32 -1.09 -45.02
CA GLY A 19 -14.07 -0.58 -44.46
C GLY A 19 -12.91 -1.56 -44.48
N ILE A 20 -11.73 -1.03 -44.18
CA ILE A 20 -10.55 -1.72 -43.66
C ILE A 20 -9.91 -0.77 -42.64
N LEU A 21 -9.85 -1.18 -41.38
CA LEU A 21 -9.05 -0.55 -40.33
C LEU A 21 -7.60 -0.98 -40.51
N ALA A 22 -6.69 -0.01 -40.64
CA ALA A 22 -5.26 -0.18 -40.46
C ALA A 22 -4.84 0.62 -39.20
N PRO A 23 -4.07 0.05 -38.26
CA PRO A 23 -3.66 0.75 -37.05
C PRO A 23 -2.54 1.74 -37.36
N GLY A 24 -2.82 3.03 -37.18
CA GLY A 24 -1.81 4.08 -37.20
C GLY A 24 -1.04 4.09 -35.89
N ALA A 25 0.26 3.83 -35.97
CA ALA A 25 1.22 4.06 -34.90
C ALA A 25 1.32 5.56 -34.62
N SER A 26 0.91 6.00 -33.43
CA SER A 26 1.25 7.32 -32.90
C SER A 26 2.48 7.20 -32.01
N ALA A 27 3.66 7.41 -32.59
CA ALA A 27 4.85 7.81 -31.85
C ALA A 27 4.77 9.32 -31.63
N THR A 28 4.35 9.75 -30.43
CA THR A 28 4.56 11.12 -29.97
C THR A 28 5.77 11.13 -29.07
N SER A 29 6.86 11.70 -29.59
CA SER A 29 8.01 12.15 -28.82
C SER A 29 7.57 13.18 -27.78
N PHE A 30 7.77 12.88 -26.50
CA PHE A 30 7.73 13.91 -25.46
C PHE A 30 8.98 14.79 -25.62
N GLY A 31 8.81 15.87 -26.39
CA GLY A 31 9.75 16.98 -26.47
C GLY A 31 9.48 17.98 -25.36
N ASN A 32 10.57 18.39 -24.71
CA ASN A 32 10.65 19.47 -23.71
C ASN A 32 10.18 20.84 -24.24
N GLU A 33 9.90 21.72 -23.26
CA GLU A 33 9.69 23.19 -23.30
C GLU A 33 8.23 23.64 -23.54
N ASN A 34 7.51 24.25 -22.59
CA ASN A 34 7.85 25.41 -21.75
C ASN A 34 7.02 25.42 -20.44
N LEU A 35 7.68 25.30 -19.26
CA LEU A 35 8.02 26.37 -18.30
C LEU A 35 6.83 26.95 -17.50
N ASN A 36 6.45 26.25 -16.42
CA ASN A 36 5.81 26.86 -15.26
C ASN A 36 6.86 27.63 -14.44
N THR A 37 6.81 28.97 -14.48
CA THR A 37 7.56 29.83 -13.57
C THR A 37 6.70 30.20 -12.36
N ALA A 38 6.69 29.33 -11.34
CA ALA A 38 6.35 29.62 -9.93
C ALA A 38 6.52 28.33 -9.12
N GLN A 39 7.35 28.17 -8.09
CA GLN A 39 8.31 29.04 -7.42
C GLN A 39 9.58 28.21 -7.23
N ILE A 40 10.64 28.55 -7.96
CA ILE A 40 11.99 28.11 -7.61
C ILE A 40 12.53 29.20 -6.69
N GLN A 41 12.49 29.00 -5.38
CA GLN A 41 13.49 29.66 -4.55
C GLN A 41 14.77 28.86 -4.71
N ILE A 42 15.54 29.18 -5.76
CA ILE A 42 16.96 28.82 -5.77
C ILE A 42 17.52 29.54 -4.56
N ALA A 43 17.72 28.84 -3.44
CA ALA A 43 18.62 29.32 -2.41
C ALA A 43 19.90 29.71 -3.16
N GLN A 44 20.27 30.99 -3.09
CA GLN A 44 21.48 31.52 -3.71
C GLN A 44 22.70 30.86 -3.05
N SER A 45 22.98 29.60 -3.38
CA SER A 45 24.31 29.03 -3.24
C SER A 45 25.07 29.46 -4.50
N GLU A 46 26.20 30.13 -4.33
CA GLU A 46 27.07 30.57 -5.43
C GLU A 46 27.65 29.40 -6.24
N LYS A 47 27.39 28.14 -5.85
CA LYS A 47 27.95 26.93 -6.46
C LYS A 47 26.88 26.14 -7.22
N VAL A 48 26.77 26.38 -8.52
CA VAL A 48 25.95 25.54 -9.42
C VAL A 48 26.63 24.18 -9.60
N VAL A 49 26.10 23.12 -8.98
CA VAL A 49 26.58 21.76 -9.18
C VAL A 49 26.21 21.30 -10.59
N SER A 50 27.22 20.89 -11.38
CA SER A 50 27.00 20.49 -12.77
C SER A 50 26.56 19.03 -12.90
N LYS A 51 25.87 18.69 -13.99
CA LYS A 51 25.57 17.29 -14.36
C LYS A 51 26.83 16.42 -14.39
N SER A 52 27.95 16.95 -14.91
CA SER A 52 29.21 16.22 -14.99
C SER A 52 29.84 15.96 -13.62
N GLU A 53 29.68 16.87 -12.65
CA GLU A 53 30.11 16.67 -11.27
C GLU A 53 29.31 15.54 -10.60
N LEU A 54 27.99 15.52 -10.78
CA LEU A 54 27.12 14.45 -10.26
C LEU A 54 27.44 13.09 -10.90
N ILE A 55 27.62 13.04 -12.24
CA ILE A 55 28.00 11.80 -12.94
C ILE A 55 29.33 11.27 -12.41
N LYS A 56 30.32 12.15 -12.22
CA LYS A 56 31.63 11.77 -11.67
C LYS A 56 31.47 11.17 -10.28
N LYS A 57 30.72 11.83 -9.39
CA LYS A 57 30.43 11.33 -8.04
C LYS A 57 29.71 9.98 -8.04
N PHE A 58 28.72 9.83 -8.91
CA PHE A 58 28.01 8.56 -9.09
C PHE A 58 28.97 7.44 -9.52
N LYS A 59 29.80 7.67 -10.55
CA LYS A 59 30.75 6.66 -11.08
C LYS A 59 31.87 6.33 -10.07
N GLU A 60 32.29 7.29 -9.24
CA GLU A 60 33.23 7.05 -8.13
C GLU A 60 32.63 6.10 -7.08
N PHE A 61 31.36 6.27 -6.74
CA PHE A 61 30.70 5.46 -5.70
C PHE A 61 30.22 4.10 -6.23
N PHE A 62 29.74 4.07 -7.48
CA PHE A 62 29.19 2.90 -8.15
C PHE A 62 30.00 2.55 -9.42
N PRO A 63 31.24 2.05 -9.27
CA PRO A 63 32.13 1.76 -10.40
C PRO A 63 31.58 0.68 -11.35
N GLN A 64 30.62 -0.14 -10.91
CA GLN A 64 29.97 -1.15 -11.74
C GLN A 64 29.18 -0.57 -12.92
N PHE A 65 28.82 0.72 -12.88
CA PHE A 65 28.11 1.41 -13.96
C PHE A 65 29.02 2.08 -14.99
N SER A 66 30.27 1.61 -15.12
CA SER A 66 31.23 2.13 -16.11
C SER A 66 30.77 2.02 -17.57
N PHE A 67 29.77 1.17 -17.83
CA PHE A 67 29.14 1.01 -19.16
C PHE A 67 28.14 2.13 -19.51
N LEU A 68 27.80 3.03 -18.58
CA LEU A 68 26.91 4.17 -18.83
C LEU A 68 27.69 5.36 -19.39
N ASN A 69 27.17 5.92 -20.48
CA ASN A 69 27.68 7.13 -21.10
C ASN A 69 27.04 8.37 -20.46
N ASP A 70 27.67 9.53 -20.56
CA ASP A 70 27.15 10.76 -19.96
C ASP A 70 25.81 11.23 -20.58
N SER A 71 25.51 10.76 -21.81
CA SER A 71 24.22 10.92 -22.49
C SER A 71 23.09 10.08 -21.87
N ASP A 72 23.42 8.99 -21.17
CA ASP A 72 22.43 8.09 -20.56
C ASP A 72 21.82 8.72 -19.29
N PHE A 73 22.49 9.73 -18.73
CA PHE A 73 22.09 10.44 -17.52
C PHE A 73 21.19 11.66 -17.80
N HIS A 74 20.31 11.99 -16.88
CA HIS A 74 19.40 13.13 -16.92
C HIS A 74 19.38 13.81 -15.55
N LEU A 75 19.42 15.14 -15.52
CA LEU A 75 19.33 15.90 -14.28
C LEU A 75 17.85 16.02 -13.89
N GLY A 76 17.50 15.69 -12.65
CA GLY A 76 16.18 15.97 -12.12
C GLY A 76 16.01 17.47 -11.79
N THR A 77 14.76 17.92 -11.74
CA THR A 77 14.44 19.21 -11.13
C THR A 77 14.57 19.03 -9.62
N GLY A 78 15.63 19.58 -9.01
CA GLY A 78 15.89 19.41 -7.57
C GLY A 78 14.63 19.73 -6.74
N LEU A 79 14.30 18.81 -5.83
CA LEU A 79 13.12 18.93 -4.97
C LEU A 79 13.47 19.73 -3.71
N GLN A 80 12.75 20.82 -3.47
CA GLN A 80 12.70 21.48 -2.17
C GLN A 80 11.38 21.12 -1.50
N PHE A 81 11.44 20.44 -0.35
CA PHE A 81 10.25 20.21 0.46
C PHE A 81 9.88 21.50 1.21
N PRO A 82 8.60 21.88 1.29
CA PRO A 82 8.17 22.99 2.13
C PRO A 82 8.71 22.84 3.56
N GLY A 83 9.45 23.84 4.04
CA GLY A 83 10.08 23.80 5.37
C GLY A 83 11.47 23.17 5.43
N ASP A 84 12.03 22.67 4.33
CA ASP A 84 13.41 22.18 4.22
C ASP A 84 14.22 23.07 3.25
N ASP A 85 15.29 23.70 3.76
CA ASP A 85 16.15 24.57 2.95
C ASP A 85 17.34 23.81 2.35
N THR A 86 17.36 22.49 2.54
CA THR A 86 18.51 21.66 2.15
C THR A 86 18.51 21.40 0.66
N ILE A 87 19.62 21.79 0.03
CA ILE A 87 19.84 21.60 -1.40
C ILE A 87 19.99 20.11 -1.69
N ARG A 88 19.16 19.63 -2.63
CA ARG A 88 19.22 18.28 -3.18
C ARG A 88 19.40 18.33 -4.68
N HIS A 89 20.15 17.35 -5.18
CA HIS A 89 20.39 17.16 -6.61
C HIS A 89 20.05 15.73 -7.00
N ASP A 90 19.24 15.58 -8.03
CA ASP A 90 18.84 14.28 -8.53
C ASP A 90 19.48 13.99 -9.88
N LEU A 91 19.98 12.77 -10.03
CA LEU A 91 20.53 12.27 -11.28
C LEU A 91 19.85 10.93 -11.59
N SER A 92 19.17 10.83 -12.73
CA SER A 92 18.61 9.58 -13.23
C SER A 92 19.38 9.10 -14.45
N PHE A 93 19.30 7.80 -14.75
CA PHE A 93 19.86 7.21 -15.95
C PHE A 93 18.93 6.13 -16.50
N GLN A 94 18.96 5.99 -17.83
CA GLN A 94 18.23 4.94 -18.52
C GLN A 94 19.04 4.43 -19.70
N LYS A 95 18.97 3.14 -19.98
CA LYS A 95 19.65 2.53 -21.12
C LYS A 95 18.91 1.28 -21.59
N LYS A 96 18.95 1.01 -22.89
CA LYS A 96 18.45 -0.25 -23.43
C LYS A 96 19.61 -1.24 -23.59
N VAL A 97 19.53 -2.40 -22.93
CA VAL A 97 20.51 -3.48 -22.99
C VAL A 97 19.78 -4.76 -23.40
N ASN A 98 20.21 -5.38 -24.51
CA ASN A 98 19.59 -6.60 -25.06
C ASN A 98 18.06 -6.52 -25.25
N GLY A 99 17.56 -5.34 -25.64
CA GLY A 99 16.12 -5.14 -25.87
C GLY A 99 15.31 -4.77 -24.62
N LYS A 100 15.90 -4.88 -23.42
CA LYS A 100 15.28 -4.53 -22.13
C LYS A 100 15.77 -3.17 -21.65
N ASN A 101 14.91 -2.40 -20.99
CA ASN A 101 15.28 -1.11 -20.41
C ASN A 101 15.84 -1.36 -19.00
N LEU A 102 16.96 -0.71 -18.67
CA LEU A 102 17.35 -0.47 -17.28
C LEU A 102 17.11 0.98 -16.93
N TYR A 103 16.83 1.22 -15.66
CA TYR A 103 16.65 2.54 -15.10
C TYR A 103 17.33 2.64 -13.75
N GLY A 104 17.80 3.83 -13.39
CA GLY A 104 18.18 4.11 -12.02
C GLY A 104 18.14 5.60 -11.72
N SER A 105 18.18 5.91 -10.43
CA SER A 105 18.25 7.27 -9.92
C SER A 105 19.13 7.33 -8.68
N VAL A 106 19.73 8.49 -8.44
CA VAL A 106 20.51 8.79 -7.25
C VAL A 106 20.20 10.22 -6.82
N GLY A 107 19.87 10.39 -5.54
CA GLY A 107 19.69 11.68 -4.90
C GLY A 107 20.93 12.03 -4.08
N PHE A 108 21.42 13.25 -4.24
CA PHE A 108 22.54 13.81 -3.50
C PHE A 108 22.07 14.94 -2.60
N ILE A 109 22.65 15.04 -1.40
CA ILE A 109 22.30 16.05 -0.40
C ILE A 109 23.51 16.87 0.05
N GLY A 110 23.28 18.19 0.18
CA GLY A 110 24.23 19.17 0.73
C GLY A 110 25.47 19.41 -0.13
N ASP A 111 26.34 20.32 0.33
CA ASP A 111 27.50 20.79 -0.43
C ASP A 111 28.55 19.71 -0.72
N LYS A 112 28.55 18.63 0.06
CA LYS A 112 29.45 17.48 -0.10
C LYS A 112 28.93 16.45 -1.08
N LEU A 113 27.68 16.57 -1.54
CA LEU A 113 27.02 15.62 -2.43
C LEU A 113 27.05 14.20 -1.86
N GLU A 114 26.62 14.04 -0.60
CA GLU A 114 26.43 12.70 -0.02
C GLU A 114 25.23 12.03 -0.67
N ILE A 115 25.27 10.71 -0.87
CA ILE A 115 24.12 9.98 -1.41
C ILE A 115 23.05 9.85 -0.30
N GLU A 116 21.86 10.37 -0.59
CA GLU A 116 20.67 10.27 0.27
C GLU A 116 19.76 9.13 -0.19
N SER A 117 19.63 8.96 -1.50
CA SER A 117 18.79 7.93 -2.11
C SER A 117 19.46 7.31 -3.34
N TYR A 118 19.16 6.04 -3.59
CA TYR A 118 19.58 5.34 -4.79
C TYR A 118 18.55 4.27 -5.15
N TYR A 119 18.13 4.26 -6.40
CA TYR A 119 17.26 3.25 -6.96
C TYR A 119 17.89 2.68 -8.23
N TYR A 120 17.78 1.38 -8.42
CA TYR A 120 18.23 0.69 -9.61
C TYR A 120 17.30 -0.46 -9.96
N ASP A 121 16.81 -0.40 -11.20
CA ASP A 121 16.06 -1.45 -11.85
C ASP A 121 16.92 -2.05 -12.99
N PRO A 122 17.48 -3.25 -12.78
CA PRO A 122 18.35 -3.87 -13.76
C PRO A 122 17.57 -4.27 -15.02
N ALA A 123 18.25 -4.26 -16.17
CA ALA A 123 17.66 -4.73 -17.43
C ALA A 123 17.29 -6.21 -17.36
N ASP A 124 18.00 -7.01 -16.55
CA ASP A 124 17.73 -8.41 -16.35
C ASP A 124 18.04 -8.81 -14.90
N ALA A 125 17.03 -9.37 -14.22
CA ALA A 125 17.10 -9.88 -12.86
C ALA A 125 16.62 -11.33 -12.78
N GLU A 126 16.78 -12.12 -13.85
CA GLU A 126 16.43 -13.55 -13.86
C GLU A 126 17.09 -14.29 -12.67
N ASP A 127 18.38 -14.03 -12.44
CA ASP A 127 19.17 -14.60 -11.33
C ASP A 127 18.68 -14.19 -9.94
N ALA A 128 17.77 -13.21 -9.86
CA ALA A 128 17.14 -12.76 -8.62
C ALA A 128 15.73 -13.34 -8.41
N LEU A 129 15.14 -14.02 -9.41
CA LEU A 129 13.86 -14.70 -9.26
C LEU A 129 13.98 -15.86 -8.27
N PHE A 130 12.84 -16.36 -7.79
CA PHE A 130 12.85 -17.59 -7.00
C PHE A 130 13.27 -18.79 -7.87
N PRO A 131 14.18 -19.67 -7.41
CA PRO A 131 14.92 -19.58 -6.16
C PRO A 131 16.05 -18.55 -6.21
N ALA A 132 16.11 -17.67 -5.20
CA ALA A 132 17.17 -16.68 -5.09
C ALA A 132 18.57 -17.33 -5.07
N LYS A 133 19.51 -16.70 -5.77
CA LYS A 133 20.93 -17.07 -5.84
C LYS A 133 21.67 -16.82 -4.53
N VAL A 134 21.26 -15.80 -3.76
CA VAL A 134 21.78 -15.50 -2.42
C VAL A 134 20.70 -15.70 -1.37
N THR A 135 21.09 -16.18 -0.18
CA THR A 135 20.18 -16.29 0.96
C THR A 135 19.97 -14.91 1.61
N LYS A 136 18.95 -14.79 2.48
CA LYS A 136 18.71 -13.57 3.27
C LYS A 136 19.93 -13.21 4.13
N GLU A 137 20.64 -14.20 4.68
CA GLU A 137 21.86 -14.00 5.47
C GLU A 137 22.98 -13.43 4.59
N LYS A 138 23.14 -13.94 3.37
CA LYS A 138 24.16 -13.41 2.46
C LYS A 138 23.80 -12.01 1.96
N ALA A 139 22.52 -11.77 1.67
CA ALA A 139 22.02 -10.45 1.32
C ALA A 139 22.23 -9.43 2.46
N LYS A 140 22.08 -9.86 3.72
CA LYS A 140 22.40 -9.05 4.89
C LYS A 140 23.87 -8.65 4.94
N GLU A 141 24.78 -9.58 4.66
CA GLU A 141 26.22 -9.26 4.56
C GLU A 141 26.51 -8.23 3.46
N VAL A 142 25.83 -8.34 2.30
CA VAL A 142 25.93 -7.36 1.22
C VAL A 142 25.46 -5.99 1.67
N ALA A 143 24.29 -5.90 2.32
CA ALA A 143 23.76 -4.64 2.86
C ALA A 143 24.70 -4.00 3.89
N GLN A 144 25.27 -4.80 4.80
CA GLN A 144 26.25 -4.33 5.78
C GLN A 144 27.55 -3.85 5.12
N ALA A 145 28.02 -4.54 4.08
CA ALA A 145 29.20 -4.12 3.32
C ALA A 145 28.95 -2.81 2.55
N PHE A 146 27.74 -2.61 2.03
CA PHE A 146 27.35 -1.35 1.39
C PHE A 146 27.27 -0.20 2.39
N LEU A 147 26.64 -0.41 3.55
CA LEU A 147 26.55 0.59 4.62
C LEU A 147 27.93 1.09 5.05
N LYS A 148 28.94 0.22 5.12
CA LYS A 148 30.33 0.59 5.47
C LYS A 148 30.99 1.59 4.51
N LYS A 149 30.44 1.79 3.31
CA LYS A 149 30.92 2.82 2.36
C LYS A 149 30.53 4.25 2.76
N PHE A 150 29.59 4.40 3.70
CA PHE A 150 29.09 5.70 4.15
C PHE A 150 29.82 6.20 5.39
N PRO A 151 30.00 7.54 5.53
CA PRO A 151 30.57 8.12 6.73
C PRO A 151 29.67 7.82 7.95
N ASN A 152 30.29 7.68 9.12
CA ASN A 152 29.61 7.39 10.38
C ASN A 152 28.76 6.11 10.37
N SER A 153 29.04 5.17 9.46
CA SER A 153 28.33 3.87 9.39
C SER A 153 28.43 3.05 10.68
N SER A 154 29.45 3.28 11.51
CA SER A 154 29.58 2.68 12.85
C SER A 154 28.52 3.15 13.85
N GLU A 155 27.83 4.26 13.57
CA GLU A 155 26.72 4.75 14.39
C GLU A 155 25.40 4.04 14.06
N TYR A 156 25.35 3.20 13.03
CA TYR A 156 24.13 2.50 12.63
C TYR A 156 24.13 1.05 13.11
N GLN A 157 22.97 0.59 13.57
CA GLN A 157 22.74 -0.81 13.96
C GLN A 157 21.56 -1.39 13.20
N LEU A 158 21.60 -2.69 12.92
CA LEU A 158 20.50 -3.37 12.26
C LEU A 158 19.23 -3.29 13.11
N ASP A 159 18.16 -2.81 12.49
CA ASP A 159 16.81 -2.87 13.01
C ASP A 159 16.26 -4.28 12.85
N LYS A 160 15.75 -4.87 13.93
CA LYS A 160 15.16 -6.22 13.90
C LYS A 160 13.65 -6.18 13.76
N ASP A 161 13.05 -5.00 13.87
CA ASP A 161 11.60 -4.82 13.97
C ASP A 161 10.99 -4.40 12.62
N LEU A 162 11.78 -4.42 11.54
CA LEU A 162 11.29 -4.18 10.18
C LEU A 162 10.35 -5.32 9.77
N ILE A 163 9.08 -4.98 9.54
CA ILE A 163 8.08 -5.87 8.96
C ILE A 163 7.96 -5.56 7.47
N ASP A 164 8.32 -6.53 6.63
CA ASP A 164 8.04 -6.47 5.19
C ASP A 164 6.56 -6.82 4.97
N TYR A 165 5.73 -5.81 4.69
CA TYR A 165 4.30 -5.98 4.42
C TYR A 165 4.07 -6.19 2.92
N TYR A 166 3.50 -7.35 2.55
CA TYR A 166 3.03 -7.65 1.20
C TYR A 166 1.52 -7.96 1.25
N PRO A 167 0.64 -7.01 0.91
CA PRO A 167 -0.82 -7.19 1.04
C PRO A 167 -1.46 -8.15 0.02
N SER A 168 -0.70 -8.64 -0.97
CA SER A 168 -1.19 -9.49 -2.07
C SER A 168 -0.25 -10.65 -2.36
N ASN A 169 -0.68 -11.57 -3.23
CA ASN A 169 0.20 -12.63 -3.73
C ASN A 169 1.44 -12.03 -4.39
N GLN A 170 2.63 -12.55 -4.05
CA GLN A 170 3.88 -12.21 -4.70
C GLN A 170 4.08 -13.13 -5.91
N VAL A 171 4.12 -12.58 -7.11
CA VAL A 171 4.26 -13.37 -8.35
C VAL A 171 5.70 -13.89 -8.50
N LEU A 172 5.87 -14.97 -9.24
CA LEU A 172 7.15 -15.64 -9.48
C LEU A 172 8.05 -14.92 -10.50
N THR A 173 7.48 -14.00 -11.29
CA THR A 173 8.20 -13.16 -12.25
C THR A 173 8.82 -11.93 -11.60
N GLU A 174 8.58 -11.72 -10.29
CA GLU A 174 9.20 -10.65 -9.54
C GLU A 174 10.51 -11.09 -8.88
N PRO A 175 11.58 -10.29 -8.99
CA PRO A 175 12.81 -10.53 -8.26
C PRO A 175 12.55 -10.65 -6.75
N ILE A 176 13.18 -11.61 -6.11
CA ILE A 176 13.26 -11.69 -4.65
C ILE A 176 13.98 -10.46 -4.14
N ARG A 177 13.43 -9.84 -3.09
CA ARG A 177 13.98 -8.65 -2.45
C ARG A 177 14.16 -8.92 -0.96
N TYR A 178 15.33 -8.56 -0.44
CA TYR A 178 15.65 -8.60 0.97
C TYR A 178 15.89 -7.17 1.45
N THR A 179 14.99 -6.66 2.27
CA THR A 179 15.10 -5.31 2.80
C THR A 179 15.65 -5.33 4.22
N PHE A 180 16.59 -4.44 4.50
CA PHE A 180 17.22 -4.29 5.81
C PHE A 180 17.15 -2.83 6.22
N SER A 181 16.63 -2.57 7.43
CA SER A 181 16.66 -1.25 8.06
C SER A 181 17.83 -1.20 9.05
N PHE A 182 18.51 -0.06 9.10
CA PHE A 182 19.58 0.24 10.04
C PHE A 182 19.25 1.55 10.74
N VAL A 183 18.98 1.51 12.03
CA VAL A 183 18.68 2.72 12.82
C VAL A 183 19.98 3.36 13.27
N LYS A 184 20.06 4.68 13.17
CA LYS A 184 21.19 5.44 13.70
C LYS A 184 21.13 5.47 15.22
N THR A 185 22.29 5.43 15.85
CA THR A 185 22.43 5.45 17.30
C THR A 185 23.36 6.59 17.72
N LYS A 186 23.09 7.11 18.91
CA LYS A 186 24.01 8.00 19.63
C LYS A 186 24.24 7.40 21.01
N ASN A 187 25.49 7.22 21.42
CA ASN A 187 25.82 6.51 22.67
C ASN A 187 25.16 5.12 22.78
N LYS A 188 25.03 4.40 21.65
CA LYS A 188 24.32 3.10 21.52
C LYS A 188 22.80 3.15 21.79
N VAL A 189 22.21 4.35 21.89
CA VAL A 189 20.76 4.54 22.00
C VAL A 189 20.21 4.91 20.61
N PRO A 190 19.18 4.21 20.09
CA PRO A 190 18.56 4.51 18.79
C PRO A 190 17.95 5.91 18.71
N ILE A 191 17.99 6.50 17.52
CA ILE A 191 17.31 7.75 17.18
C ILE A 191 16.09 7.40 16.32
N SER A 192 14.89 7.73 16.79
CA SER A 192 13.64 7.14 16.28
C SER A 192 13.32 7.46 14.82
N ASP A 193 13.86 8.54 14.27
CA ASP A 193 13.55 9.06 12.94
C ASP A 193 14.79 9.16 12.03
N GLN A 194 15.90 8.51 12.42
CA GLN A 194 17.11 8.45 11.60
C GLN A 194 17.45 7.01 11.28
N SER A 195 17.31 6.63 10.02
CA SER A 195 17.53 5.27 9.56
C SER A 195 18.08 5.20 8.14
N ILE A 196 18.63 4.06 7.79
CA ILE A 196 19.01 3.69 6.43
C ILE A 196 18.27 2.41 6.07
N GLN A 197 17.58 2.42 4.95
CA GLN A 197 16.99 1.23 4.36
C GLN A 197 17.81 0.80 3.15
N ILE A 198 18.16 -0.48 3.07
CA ILE A 198 18.87 -1.09 1.94
C ILE A 198 18.08 -2.31 1.47
N THR A 199 17.77 -2.36 0.17
CA THR A 199 17.16 -3.52 -0.47
C THR A 199 18.18 -4.21 -1.37
N VAL A 200 18.37 -5.50 -1.14
CA VAL A 200 19.26 -6.39 -1.91
C VAL A 200 18.40 -7.40 -2.66
N LEU A 201 18.61 -7.52 -3.97
CA LEU A 201 17.93 -8.49 -4.82
C LEU A 201 18.42 -9.92 -4.53
N GLY A 202 17.64 -10.92 -4.95
CA GLY A 202 17.96 -12.35 -4.83
C GLY A 202 19.25 -12.78 -5.54
N ASN A 203 19.81 -11.94 -6.42
CA ASN A 203 21.11 -12.13 -7.06
C ASN A 203 22.29 -11.48 -6.31
N GLY A 204 22.02 -10.72 -5.24
CA GLY A 204 23.00 -9.99 -4.44
C GLY A 204 23.24 -8.53 -4.88
N GLU A 205 22.56 -8.03 -5.90
CA GLU A 205 22.65 -6.63 -6.31
C GLU A 205 21.84 -5.72 -5.38
N ILE A 206 22.28 -4.47 -5.23
CA ILE A 206 21.57 -3.48 -4.44
C ILE A 206 20.62 -2.74 -5.38
N SER A 207 19.32 -2.84 -5.13
CA SER A 207 18.29 -2.18 -5.95
C SER A 207 17.77 -0.89 -5.34
N ASN A 208 17.83 -0.76 -4.02
CA ASN A 208 17.32 0.41 -3.32
C ASN A 208 18.19 0.76 -2.12
N PHE A 209 18.38 2.05 -1.91
CA PHE A 209 18.95 2.63 -0.72
C PHE A 209 18.23 3.94 -0.43
N TYR A 210 17.82 4.14 0.81
CA TYR A 210 17.23 5.38 1.25
C TYR A 210 17.73 5.71 2.65
N ARG A 211 18.17 6.95 2.85
CA ARG A 211 18.65 7.46 4.13
C ARG A 211 17.66 8.52 4.63
N ASN A 212 16.97 8.20 5.73
CA ASN A 212 16.24 9.19 6.49
C ASN A 212 17.18 9.85 7.50
N LEU A 213 17.39 11.16 7.33
CA LEU A 213 18.29 11.96 8.16
C LEU A 213 17.60 12.67 9.32
N GLY A 214 16.27 12.62 9.42
CA GLY A 214 15.51 13.48 10.32
C GLY A 214 15.55 14.95 9.88
N SER A 215 15.59 15.90 10.82
CA SER A 215 15.74 17.33 10.48
C SER A 215 17.19 17.67 10.13
N ASN A 216 17.35 18.50 9.10
CA ASN A 216 18.63 19.01 8.60
C ASN A 216 19.31 20.07 9.48
N SER A 217 18.79 20.32 10.69
CA SER A 217 19.44 21.19 11.67
C SER A 217 20.37 20.39 12.58
N SER A 218 21.48 20.99 13.03
CA SER A 218 22.40 20.34 13.98
C SER A 218 21.66 20.09 15.30
N PRO A 219 21.25 18.84 15.62
CA PRO A 219 20.36 18.63 16.74
C PRO A 219 21.12 18.64 18.05
N SER A 220 20.47 19.16 19.09
CA SER A 220 20.90 18.92 20.46
C SER A 220 20.22 17.66 21.00
N PHE A 221 20.83 17.05 22.01
CA PHE A 221 20.37 15.77 22.57
C PHE A 221 20.47 15.82 24.08
N ASP A 222 19.56 15.13 24.75
CA ASP A 222 19.69 14.81 26.16
C ASP A 222 20.99 14.05 26.44
N ASP A 223 21.51 14.26 27.65
CA ASP A 223 22.72 13.59 28.12
C ASP A 223 22.39 12.19 28.63
N ALA A 224 22.79 11.17 27.87
CA ALA A 224 22.60 9.77 28.23
C ALA A 224 23.23 9.37 29.57
N ALA A 225 24.20 10.14 30.09
CA ALA A 225 24.79 9.88 31.41
C ALA A 225 23.87 10.28 32.58
N LYS A 226 22.81 11.07 32.32
CA LYS A 226 21.85 11.57 33.33
C LYS A 226 20.53 10.80 33.34
N VAL A 227 20.46 9.69 32.60
CA VAL A 227 19.26 8.86 32.48
C VAL A 227 18.89 8.25 33.84
N LEU A 228 17.63 8.44 34.24
CA LEU A 228 17.01 7.79 35.38
C LEU A 228 17.02 6.27 35.21
N SER A 229 16.95 5.54 36.31
CA SER A 229 17.01 4.08 36.22
C SER A 229 15.78 3.52 35.48
N LYS A 230 16.00 2.47 34.68
CA LYS A 230 14.91 1.74 34.02
C LYS A 230 13.89 1.23 35.05
N ASP A 231 14.34 0.84 36.24
CA ASP A 231 13.49 0.31 37.30
C ASP A 231 12.52 1.37 37.86
N GLU A 232 12.94 2.64 37.97
CA GLU A 232 12.06 3.74 38.35
C GLU A 232 10.98 3.99 37.30
N ALA A 233 11.35 4.00 36.02
CA ALA A 233 10.39 4.15 34.92
C ALA A 233 9.41 2.97 34.87
N VAL A 234 9.89 1.74 35.04
CA VAL A 234 9.05 0.54 35.13
C VAL A 234 8.08 0.68 36.30
N LYS A 235 8.58 1.01 37.50
CA LYS A 235 7.73 1.19 38.68
C LYS A 235 6.64 2.24 38.44
N LYS A 236 7.01 3.40 37.88
CA LYS A 236 6.08 4.48 37.55
C LYS A 236 5.00 4.03 36.57
N ILE A 237 5.35 3.26 35.53
CA ILE A 237 4.36 2.68 34.61
C ILE A 237 3.49 1.67 35.34
N LYS A 238 4.05 0.77 36.15
CA LYS A 238 3.28 -0.26 36.86
C LYS A 238 2.24 0.34 37.81
N GLU A 239 2.57 1.44 38.49
CA GLU A 239 1.66 2.14 39.40
C GLU A 239 0.51 2.88 38.70
N ASN A 240 0.64 3.18 37.40
CA ASN A 240 -0.30 4.02 36.66
C ASN A 240 -0.89 3.37 35.40
N LEU A 241 -0.47 2.15 35.05
CA LEU A 241 -0.98 1.42 33.91
C LEU A 241 -2.37 0.89 34.23
N THR A 242 -3.36 1.35 33.50
CA THR A 242 -4.68 0.75 33.43
C THR A 242 -4.95 0.30 32.00
N VAL A 243 -5.80 -0.71 31.87
CA VAL A 243 -6.22 -1.28 30.59
C VAL A 243 -7.74 -1.27 30.50
N ASP A 244 -8.28 -0.95 29.32
CA ASP A 244 -9.70 -1.00 29.06
C ASP A 244 -10.01 -2.01 27.97
N LEU A 245 -11.20 -2.59 28.09
CA LEU A 245 -11.77 -3.48 27.09
C LEU A 245 -12.22 -2.64 25.89
N GLN A 246 -11.89 -3.10 24.69
CA GLN A 246 -12.26 -2.47 23.42
C GLN A 246 -12.66 -3.54 22.41
N TYR A 247 -13.50 -3.18 21.45
CA TYR A 247 -13.63 -3.96 20.22
C TYR A 247 -12.51 -3.58 19.26
N SER A 248 -11.88 -4.56 18.63
CA SER A 248 -10.97 -4.38 17.51
C SER A 248 -11.58 -5.03 16.28
N ILE A 249 -11.64 -4.31 15.18
CA ILE A 249 -12.18 -4.81 13.92
C ILE A 249 -11.00 -5.22 13.03
N GLU A 250 -10.91 -6.52 12.75
CA GLU A 250 -9.98 -7.07 11.78
C GLU A 250 -10.77 -7.32 10.49
N ALA A 251 -10.43 -6.58 9.45
CA ALA A 251 -10.99 -6.80 8.13
C ALA A 251 -10.09 -7.76 7.37
N ASP A 252 -10.65 -8.87 6.91
CA ASP A 252 -10.05 -9.62 5.83
C ASP A 252 -10.35 -8.85 4.53
N TYR A 253 -9.35 -8.11 4.07
CA TYR A 253 -9.44 -7.34 2.83
C TYR A 253 -9.62 -8.24 1.59
N GLN A 254 -9.41 -9.57 1.69
CA GLN A 254 -9.62 -10.53 0.60
C GLN A 254 -11.09 -10.89 0.43
N THR A 255 -11.78 -11.18 1.53
CA THR A 255 -13.19 -11.63 1.53
C THR A 255 -14.17 -10.49 1.79
N GLY A 256 -13.68 -9.37 2.31
CA GLY A 256 -14.51 -8.31 2.90
C GLY A 256 -15.14 -8.72 4.23
N GLU A 257 -14.84 -9.94 4.73
CA GLU A 257 -15.31 -10.39 6.03
C GLU A 257 -14.64 -9.55 7.12
N LYS A 258 -15.45 -9.09 8.06
CA LYS A 258 -14.99 -8.34 9.22
C LYS A 258 -15.15 -9.22 10.43
N GLN A 259 -14.03 -9.55 11.07
CA GLN A 259 -14.02 -10.19 12.37
C GLN A 259 -13.91 -9.13 13.46
N VAL A 260 -14.74 -9.26 14.49
CA VAL A 260 -14.67 -8.40 15.66
C VAL A 260 -14.07 -9.18 16.81
N ASN A 261 -12.93 -8.70 17.31
CA ASN A 261 -12.24 -9.26 18.46
C ASN A 261 -12.46 -8.35 19.69
N LEU A 262 -12.57 -8.94 20.87
CA LEU A 262 -12.52 -8.22 22.14
C LEU A 262 -11.07 -8.21 22.63
N VAL A 263 -10.51 -7.02 22.85
CA VAL A 263 -9.11 -6.84 23.22
C VAL A 263 -8.98 -5.90 24.41
N TYR A 264 -7.92 -6.10 25.21
CA TYR A 264 -7.52 -5.12 26.21
C TYR A 264 -6.43 -4.22 25.65
N SER A 265 -6.57 -2.91 25.86
CA SER A 265 -5.62 -1.87 25.43
C SER A 265 -5.30 -0.90 26.58
N PRO A 266 -4.06 -0.39 26.69
CA PRO A 266 -3.73 0.68 27.64
C PRO A 266 -4.56 1.96 27.41
N THR A 267 -4.99 2.62 28.49
CA THR A 267 -6.00 3.70 28.47
C THR A 267 -5.44 5.11 28.30
N ASN A 268 -4.24 5.37 28.79
CA ASN A 268 -3.76 6.73 29.05
C ASN A 268 -3.06 7.40 27.83
N ASN A 269 -3.05 6.77 26.65
CA ASN A 269 -2.37 7.26 25.43
C ASN A 269 -0.95 7.79 25.69
N VAL A 270 -0.27 7.22 26.68
CA VAL A 270 1.09 7.59 27.05
C VAL A 270 2.03 6.96 26.04
N ILE A 271 2.84 7.80 25.42
CA ILE A 271 3.85 7.36 24.46
C ILE A 271 5.10 6.88 25.22
N GLY A 272 5.43 7.50 26.35
CA GLY A 272 6.55 7.07 27.17
C GLY A 272 6.82 7.95 28.38
N ILE A 273 8.02 7.85 28.94
CA ILE A 273 8.53 8.67 30.05
C ILE A 273 9.84 9.35 29.62
N HIS A 274 9.93 10.66 29.78
CA HIS A 274 11.18 11.41 29.63
C HIS A 274 12.22 10.91 30.62
N ALA A 275 13.34 10.43 30.11
CA ALA A 275 14.29 9.62 30.87
C ALA A 275 15.15 10.43 31.84
N LEU A 276 15.13 11.77 31.80
CA LEU A 276 15.88 12.63 32.73
C LEU A 276 14.96 13.24 33.80
N SER A 277 13.85 13.85 33.37
CA SER A 277 12.88 14.52 34.27
C SER A 277 11.88 13.56 34.89
N GLY A 278 11.65 12.40 34.27
CA GLY A 278 10.60 11.48 34.64
C GLY A 278 9.20 11.92 34.19
N GLU A 279 9.04 13.01 33.44
CA GLU A 279 7.73 13.45 32.94
C GLU A 279 7.13 12.47 31.93
N TRP A 280 5.81 12.42 31.83
CA TRP A 280 5.12 11.61 30.84
C TRP A 280 5.22 12.24 29.45
N LYS A 281 5.67 11.47 28.45
CA LYS A 281 5.56 11.84 27.04
C LYS A 281 4.16 11.51 26.55
N LYS A 282 3.45 12.54 26.11
CA LYS A 282 2.10 12.48 25.55
C LYS A 282 2.12 12.97 24.10
N LEU A 283 0.95 12.95 23.46
CA LEU A 283 0.79 13.38 22.07
C LEU A 283 1.23 14.83 21.87
N ASN A 284 0.85 15.73 22.80
CA ASN A 284 1.12 17.17 22.69
C ASN A 284 2.32 17.64 23.54
N GLY A 285 3.30 16.78 23.84
CA GLY A 285 4.51 17.15 24.57
C GLY A 285 4.73 16.39 25.88
N PHE A 286 5.48 16.98 26.82
CA PHE A 286 5.79 16.38 28.13
C PHE A 286 4.92 16.98 29.25
N SER A 287 4.58 16.16 30.24
CA SER A 287 3.82 16.64 31.41
C SER A 287 4.14 15.84 32.66
N PRO A 288 4.20 16.48 33.85
CA PRO A 288 4.36 15.76 35.11
C PRO A 288 3.11 14.92 35.48
N GLU A 289 1.95 15.26 34.93
CA GLU A 289 0.66 14.65 35.27
C GLU A 289 0.12 13.77 34.14
N LEU A 290 -0.55 12.68 34.51
CA LEU A 290 -1.36 11.89 33.58
C LEU A 290 -2.74 12.53 33.40
N SER A 291 -3.27 12.36 32.20
CA SER A 291 -4.69 12.63 31.94
C SER A 291 -5.52 11.73 32.85
N LYS A 292 -6.47 12.32 33.58
CA LYS A 292 -7.44 11.53 34.37
C LYS A 292 -8.27 10.66 33.41
N GLU A 293 -8.51 9.41 33.81
CA GLU A 293 -9.45 8.54 33.11
C GLU A 293 -10.79 9.26 32.91
N ARG A 294 -11.20 9.44 31.66
CA ARG A 294 -12.49 10.04 31.33
C ARG A 294 -13.53 8.95 31.24
N LYS A 295 -14.68 9.17 31.89
CA LYS A 295 -15.85 8.33 31.65
C LYS A 295 -16.32 8.50 30.22
N ILE A 296 -16.78 7.42 29.61
CA ILE A 296 -17.40 7.45 28.29
C ILE A 296 -18.67 8.31 28.40
N GLU A 297 -18.68 9.45 27.72
CA GLU A 297 -19.81 10.36 27.63
C GLU A 297 -20.26 10.44 26.17
N HIS A 298 -21.51 10.10 25.89
CA HIS A 298 -22.05 10.18 24.54
C HIS A 298 -22.20 11.63 24.08
N ILE A 299 -21.98 11.91 22.78
CA ILE A 299 -22.20 13.26 22.20
C ILE A 299 -23.66 13.70 22.42
N VAL A 300 -24.58 12.77 22.23
CA VAL A 300 -26.01 12.89 22.55
C VAL A 300 -26.51 11.55 23.11
N THR A 301 -27.43 11.59 24.06
CA THR A 301 -27.94 10.35 24.72
C THR A 301 -29.07 9.67 23.94
N GLN A 302 -29.67 10.36 22.98
CA GLN A 302 -30.79 9.88 22.19
C GLN A 302 -30.57 10.18 20.70
N PRO A 303 -31.09 9.34 19.79
CA PRO A 303 -31.01 9.59 18.35
C PRO A 303 -31.63 10.94 17.99
N LEU A 304 -30.91 11.74 17.21
CA LEU A 304 -31.45 12.95 16.61
C LEU A 304 -32.11 12.61 15.27
N ALA A 305 -33.16 13.34 14.91
CA ALA A 305 -33.78 13.16 13.60
C ALA A 305 -32.84 13.65 12.48
N PRO A 306 -32.74 12.91 11.35
CA PRO A 306 -32.05 13.44 10.18
C PRO A 306 -32.77 14.68 9.67
N LYS A 307 -32.01 15.57 9.02
CA LYS A 307 -32.58 16.76 8.36
C LYS A 307 -33.54 16.39 7.23
N HIS A 308 -33.24 15.31 6.52
CA HIS A 308 -34.06 14.81 5.42
C HIS A 308 -34.37 13.33 5.63
N THR A 309 -35.56 12.90 5.25
CA THR A 309 -35.94 11.47 5.24
C THR A 309 -35.94 10.88 3.83
N LYS A 310 -35.83 11.75 2.82
CA LYS A 310 -35.60 11.47 1.40
C LYS A 310 -34.71 12.58 0.86
N PHE A 311 -33.61 12.23 0.20
CA PHE A 311 -32.66 13.19 -0.33
C PHE A 311 -32.38 12.85 -1.79
N SER A 312 -32.68 13.79 -2.70
CA SER A 312 -32.54 13.58 -4.14
C SER A 312 -31.18 14.06 -4.66
N LEU A 313 -30.80 13.64 -5.87
CA LEU A 313 -29.59 14.16 -6.54
C LEU A 313 -29.65 15.68 -6.78
N SER A 314 -30.84 16.24 -6.99
CA SER A 314 -31.02 17.69 -7.07
C SER A 314 -30.78 18.38 -5.73
N ASP A 315 -31.22 17.77 -4.62
CA ASP A 315 -30.95 18.29 -3.27
C ASP A 315 -29.45 18.22 -2.97
N ALA A 316 -28.81 17.10 -3.34
CA ALA A 316 -27.36 16.91 -3.21
C ALA A 316 -26.57 17.96 -3.99
N LYS A 317 -26.98 18.25 -5.23
CA LYS A 317 -26.36 19.31 -6.05
C LYS A 317 -26.48 20.68 -5.37
N ALA A 318 -27.69 21.04 -4.92
CA ALA A 318 -27.92 22.33 -4.26
C ALA A 318 -27.12 22.46 -2.96
N PHE A 319 -27.09 21.38 -2.15
CA PHE A 319 -26.30 21.32 -0.93
C PHE A 319 -24.80 21.49 -1.21
N ALA A 320 -24.26 20.76 -2.19
CA ALA A 320 -22.85 20.86 -2.57
C ALA A 320 -22.49 22.25 -3.08
N GLN A 321 -23.34 22.87 -3.91
CA GLN A 321 -23.12 24.23 -4.42
C GLN A 321 -23.01 25.26 -3.28
N GLU A 322 -23.83 25.11 -2.24
CA GLU A 322 -23.79 26.01 -1.08
C GLU A 322 -22.57 25.73 -0.18
N LEU A 323 -22.33 24.46 0.17
CA LEU A 323 -21.22 24.06 1.05
C LEU A 323 -19.84 24.38 0.43
N LEU A 324 -19.70 24.12 -0.87
CA LEU A 324 -18.44 24.23 -1.61
C LEU A 324 -18.24 25.61 -2.24
N LYS A 325 -19.18 26.55 -2.05
CA LYS A 325 -19.07 27.91 -2.55
C LYS A 325 -17.73 28.53 -2.16
N ILE A 326 -17.13 29.25 -3.11
CA ILE A 326 -15.90 30.02 -2.93
C ILE A 326 -16.15 31.47 -3.31
N ASN A 327 -15.69 32.40 -2.48
CA ASN A 327 -15.83 33.84 -2.70
C ASN A 327 -14.56 34.36 -3.37
N SER A 328 -14.38 34.06 -4.66
CA SER A 328 -13.26 34.50 -5.48
C SER A 328 -13.69 34.68 -6.92
N ASP A 329 -13.21 35.73 -7.58
CA ASP A 329 -13.40 35.94 -9.03
C ASP A 329 -12.39 35.15 -9.87
N GLU A 330 -11.32 34.65 -9.25
CA GLU A 330 -10.22 33.94 -9.92
C GLU A 330 -10.36 32.41 -9.85
N ILE A 331 -11.22 31.91 -8.96
CA ILE A 331 -11.40 30.48 -8.71
C ILE A 331 -12.87 30.12 -8.94
N LYS A 332 -13.12 29.12 -9.79
CA LYS A 332 -14.46 28.64 -10.11
C LYS A 332 -14.67 27.23 -9.59
N LEU A 333 -15.78 26.99 -8.90
CA LEU A 333 -16.22 25.64 -8.55
C LEU A 333 -16.85 24.97 -9.78
N ASN A 334 -16.36 23.80 -10.13
CA ASN A 334 -16.91 22.92 -11.14
C ASN A 334 -17.33 21.59 -10.49
N ILE A 335 -18.62 21.24 -10.56
CA ILE A 335 -19.12 19.92 -10.14
C ILE A 335 -19.09 19.02 -11.36
N GLN A 336 -18.19 18.04 -11.36
CA GLN A 336 -17.92 17.17 -12.49
C GLN A 336 -18.93 16.04 -12.61
N SER A 337 -19.31 15.41 -11.49
CA SER A 337 -20.35 14.39 -11.47
C SER A 337 -21.08 14.31 -10.12
N ILE A 338 -22.27 13.71 -10.13
CA ILE A 338 -23.10 13.41 -8.97
C ILE A 338 -23.73 12.05 -9.23
N ASP A 339 -23.28 11.02 -8.51
CA ASP A 339 -23.64 9.63 -8.78
C ASP A 339 -24.10 8.91 -7.52
N GLU A 340 -25.13 8.07 -7.64
CA GLU A 340 -25.51 7.12 -6.59
C GLU A 340 -24.65 5.86 -6.70
N ARG A 341 -24.10 5.40 -5.59
CA ARG A 341 -23.33 4.16 -5.53
C ARG A 341 -23.44 3.49 -4.16
N LYS A 342 -22.89 2.28 -4.05
CA LYS A 342 -22.59 1.68 -2.75
C LYS A 342 -21.12 1.95 -2.42
N ASN A 343 -20.85 2.47 -1.23
CA ASN A 343 -19.47 2.62 -0.77
C ASN A 343 -18.89 1.27 -0.32
N HIS A 344 -17.64 1.26 0.16
CA HIS A 344 -16.94 0.04 0.58
C HIS A 344 -17.60 -0.70 1.76
N ASN A 345 -18.53 -0.04 2.47
CA ASN A 345 -19.32 -0.64 3.54
C ASN A 345 -20.69 -1.15 3.05
N GLY A 346 -20.96 -1.11 1.74
CA GLY A 346 -22.25 -1.49 1.17
C GLY A 346 -23.38 -0.47 1.39
N GLN A 347 -23.08 0.68 2.01
CA GLN A 347 -24.04 1.76 2.26
C GLN A 347 -24.35 2.48 0.95
N GLU A 348 -25.63 2.77 0.69
CA GLU A 348 -26.03 3.61 -0.43
C GLU A 348 -25.67 5.07 -0.17
N VAL A 349 -24.88 5.65 -1.06
CA VAL A 349 -24.35 7.02 -0.94
C VAL A 349 -24.52 7.79 -2.25
N ILE A 350 -24.48 9.12 -2.14
CA ILE A 350 -24.32 10.03 -3.27
C ILE A 350 -22.89 10.56 -3.22
N THR A 351 -22.10 10.30 -4.26
CA THR A 351 -20.74 10.82 -4.41
C THR A 351 -20.75 12.00 -5.38
N ILE A 352 -20.12 13.10 -4.98
CA ILE A 352 -20.03 14.33 -5.76
C ILE A 352 -18.56 14.63 -6.04
N GLN A 353 -18.16 14.50 -7.29
CA GLN A 353 -16.81 14.85 -7.72
C GLN A 353 -16.78 16.33 -8.10
N TYR A 354 -15.84 17.08 -7.54
CA TYR A 354 -15.75 18.52 -7.82
C TYR A 354 -14.30 18.98 -7.94
N MET A 355 -14.12 20.10 -8.64
CA MET A 355 -12.82 20.73 -8.86
C MET A 355 -12.95 22.24 -8.72
N TYR A 356 -11.95 22.87 -8.09
CA TYR A 356 -11.74 24.30 -8.14
C TYR A 356 -10.77 24.63 -9.27
N GLU A 357 -11.29 25.24 -10.33
CA GLU A 357 -10.52 25.68 -11.49
C GLU A 357 -9.94 27.09 -11.25
N HIS A 358 -8.67 27.28 -11.59
CA HIS A 358 -7.97 28.55 -11.54
C HIS A 358 -7.05 28.70 -12.76
N LYS A 359 -6.42 29.86 -12.96
CA LYS A 359 -5.76 30.23 -14.24
C LYS A 359 -4.83 29.18 -14.85
N ASN A 360 -4.11 28.41 -14.03
CA ASN A 360 -3.06 27.48 -14.48
C ASN A 360 -3.33 26.01 -14.12
N GLY A 361 -4.56 25.65 -13.74
CA GLY A 361 -4.89 24.27 -13.36
C GLY A 361 -6.18 24.13 -12.56
N GLY A 362 -6.32 23.00 -11.88
CA GLY A 362 -7.44 22.76 -10.99
C GLY A 362 -7.10 21.72 -9.92
N THR A 363 -7.71 21.89 -8.76
CA THR A 363 -7.56 20.96 -7.62
C THR A 363 -8.95 20.50 -7.21
N GLY A 364 -9.14 19.19 -7.10
CA GLY A 364 -10.46 18.60 -6.86
C GLY A 364 -10.40 17.41 -5.91
N THR A 365 -11.56 17.07 -5.36
CA THR A 365 -11.77 15.91 -4.49
C THR A 365 -13.26 15.53 -4.52
N ASP A 366 -13.65 14.59 -3.67
CA ASP A 366 -15.00 14.06 -3.60
C ASP A 366 -15.70 14.46 -2.29
N LEU A 367 -17.01 14.67 -2.35
CA LEU A 367 -17.92 14.77 -1.21
C LEU A 367 -18.85 13.54 -1.22
N GLU A 368 -18.94 12.83 -0.10
CA GLU A 368 -19.83 11.67 0.04
C GLU A 368 -20.96 11.98 1.04
N LEU A 369 -22.21 11.73 0.61
CA LEU A 369 -23.42 11.96 1.38
C LEU A 369 -24.23 10.66 1.52
N ASP A 370 -24.88 10.46 2.66
CA ASP A 370 -25.86 9.38 2.82
C ASP A 370 -27.05 9.60 1.86
N LYS A 371 -27.36 8.59 1.03
CA LYS A 371 -28.39 8.71 -0.01
C LYS A 371 -29.78 9.05 0.54
N ARG A 372 -30.12 8.56 1.73
CA ARG A 372 -31.46 8.71 2.29
C ARG A 372 -31.63 10.06 3.00
N THR A 373 -30.59 10.51 3.69
CA THR A 373 -30.67 11.62 4.64
C THR A 373 -29.92 12.88 4.22
N GLY A 374 -29.00 12.77 3.25
CA GLY A 374 -28.11 13.86 2.85
C GLY A 374 -27.06 14.21 3.91
N GLU A 375 -26.89 13.37 4.93
CA GLU A 375 -25.87 13.57 5.96
C GLU A 375 -24.46 13.38 5.38
N ILE A 376 -23.50 14.20 5.81
CA ILE A 376 -22.12 14.09 5.34
C ILE A 376 -21.51 12.80 5.90
N ILE A 377 -20.92 12.01 5.01
CA ILE A 377 -20.10 10.84 5.33
C ILE A 377 -18.62 11.21 5.19
N GLN A 378 -18.26 11.90 4.12
CA GLN A 378 -16.87 12.32 3.86
C GLN A 378 -16.86 13.74 3.28
N TYR A 379 -16.14 14.63 3.94
CA TYR A 379 -15.91 15.99 3.50
C TYR A 379 -14.49 16.43 3.87
N HIS A 380 -13.78 17.00 2.88
CA HIS A 380 -12.50 17.64 3.07
C HIS A 380 -12.50 19.00 2.36
N ASN A 381 -12.10 20.05 3.09
CA ASN A 381 -12.13 21.43 2.63
C ASN A 381 -10.79 21.82 2.02
N ILE A 382 -10.63 21.57 0.72
CA ILE A 382 -9.44 21.97 -0.03
C ILE A 382 -9.40 23.47 -0.37
N LYS A 383 -10.42 24.26 -0.01
CA LYS A 383 -10.47 25.71 -0.31
C LYS A 383 -9.37 26.46 0.44
N ASN A 384 -9.12 26.09 1.69
CA ASN A 384 -8.19 26.84 2.54
C ASN A 384 -6.75 26.69 2.05
N ASP A 385 -6.36 25.47 1.65
CA ASP A 385 -5.05 25.24 1.02
C ASP A 385 -4.93 26.00 -0.29
N LEU A 386 -5.95 25.91 -1.15
CA LEU A 386 -5.96 26.64 -2.42
C LEU A 386 -5.84 28.16 -2.23
N LEU A 387 -6.56 28.74 -1.26
CA LEU A 387 -6.47 30.16 -0.95
C LEU A 387 -5.09 30.53 -0.39
N ARG A 388 -4.49 29.68 0.45
CA ARG A 388 -3.14 29.86 0.99
C ARG A 388 -2.08 29.82 -0.11
N GLU A 389 -2.11 28.81 -0.99
CA GLU A 389 -1.19 28.65 -2.11
C GLU A 389 -1.25 29.81 -3.10
N ASN A 390 -2.44 30.39 -3.31
CA ASN A 390 -2.62 31.53 -4.20
C ASN A 390 -2.39 32.89 -3.52
N ASN A 391 -1.90 32.93 -2.26
CA ASN A 391 -1.77 34.15 -1.44
C ASN A 391 -3.09 34.95 -1.28
N LEU A 392 -4.23 34.26 -1.39
CA LEU A 392 -5.58 34.80 -1.22
C LEU A 392 -6.13 34.51 0.19
N SER A 393 -5.38 33.81 1.04
CA SER A 393 -5.75 33.56 2.43
C SER A 393 -5.73 34.86 3.23
N LYS A 394 -6.84 35.18 3.90
CA LYS A 394 -6.85 36.24 4.92
C LYS A 394 -6.05 35.74 6.12
N LYS A 395 -5.21 36.59 6.72
CA LYS A 395 -4.67 36.32 8.06
C LYS A 395 -5.86 36.17 9.01
N ASN A 396 -5.99 35.00 9.61
CA ASN A 396 -7.09 34.70 10.52
C ASN A 396 -7.05 35.67 11.72
N GLY A 397 -8.23 35.96 12.27
CA GLY A 397 -8.37 36.67 13.55
C GLY A 397 -7.79 35.87 14.71
N GLN A 398 -8.01 36.31 15.95
CA GLN A 398 -7.55 35.58 17.14
C GLN A 398 -8.04 34.12 17.11
N ALA A 399 -7.11 33.18 17.20
CA ALA A 399 -7.41 31.74 17.20
C ALA A 399 -8.38 31.38 18.33
N ILE A 400 -9.43 30.62 18.02
CA ILE A 400 -10.36 30.11 19.02
C ILE A 400 -9.65 29.13 19.96
N SER A 401 -10.16 28.97 21.18
CA SER A 401 -9.62 27.98 22.11
C SER A 401 -9.93 26.55 21.65
N LYS A 402 -9.14 25.57 22.11
CA LYS A 402 -9.42 24.14 21.88
C LYS A 402 -10.81 23.72 22.37
N GLU A 403 -11.28 24.30 23.48
CA GLU A 403 -12.61 24.00 24.03
C GLU A 403 -13.71 24.55 23.11
N ASP A 404 -13.52 25.75 22.57
CA ASP A 404 -14.45 26.35 21.61
C ASP A 404 -14.43 25.61 20.27
N ALA A 405 -13.26 25.18 19.80
CA ALA A 405 -13.12 24.34 18.62
C ALA A 405 -13.84 22.99 18.79
N LEU A 406 -13.78 22.37 19.96
CA LEU A 406 -14.52 21.14 20.27
C LEU A 406 -16.04 21.38 20.27
N LYS A 407 -16.51 22.47 20.88
CA LYS A 407 -17.94 22.85 20.83
C LYS A 407 -18.40 23.10 19.40
N GLN A 408 -17.56 23.72 18.58
CA GLN A 408 -17.82 23.99 17.17
C GLN A 408 -17.86 22.68 16.35
N ALA A 409 -16.94 21.73 16.61
CA ALA A 409 -16.96 20.40 16.00
C ALA A 409 -18.28 19.67 16.30
N VAL A 410 -18.73 19.66 17.56
CA VAL A 410 -20.02 19.06 17.95
C VAL A 410 -21.20 19.78 17.27
N THR A 411 -21.12 21.10 17.08
CA THR A 411 -22.14 21.88 16.39
C THR A 411 -22.24 21.46 14.91
N TYR A 412 -21.11 21.31 14.23
CA TYR A 412 -21.08 20.82 12.86
C TYR A 412 -21.56 19.38 12.73
N LEU A 413 -21.20 18.49 13.66
CA LEU A 413 -21.72 17.13 13.71
C LEU A 413 -23.25 17.11 13.82
N LYS A 414 -23.83 17.91 14.72
CA LYS A 414 -25.30 18.05 14.84
C LYS A 414 -25.93 18.67 13.59
N GLN A 415 -25.20 19.53 12.88
CA GLN A 415 -25.68 20.18 11.68
C GLN A 415 -25.65 19.26 10.45
N TYR A 416 -24.60 18.47 10.27
CA TYR A 416 -24.34 17.75 9.01
C TYR A 416 -24.51 16.24 9.12
N SER A 417 -24.49 15.70 10.34
CA SER A 417 -24.38 14.27 10.61
C SER A 417 -25.16 13.82 11.88
N PRO A 418 -26.39 14.30 12.14
CA PRO A 418 -27.04 14.13 13.45
C PRO A 418 -27.50 12.70 13.78
N SER A 419 -27.93 11.90 12.80
CA SER A 419 -28.71 10.68 13.06
C SER A 419 -27.98 9.64 13.91
N TYR A 420 -26.68 9.49 13.70
CA TYR A 420 -25.87 8.46 14.37
C TYR A 420 -25.08 8.96 15.56
N LEU A 421 -25.15 10.25 15.93
CA LEU A 421 -24.34 10.82 17.03
C LEU A 421 -24.54 10.13 18.38
N HIS A 422 -25.69 9.50 18.60
CA HIS A 422 -25.95 8.74 19.82
C HIS A 422 -25.07 7.49 19.97
N ASN A 423 -24.47 7.01 18.87
CA ASN A 423 -23.55 5.88 18.90
C ASN A 423 -22.10 6.30 19.18
N TYR A 424 -21.82 7.58 19.34
CA TYR A 424 -20.45 8.09 19.49
C TYR A 424 -20.26 8.85 20.80
N ALA A 425 -19.06 8.75 21.35
CA ALA A 425 -18.65 9.46 22.55
C ALA A 425 -17.89 10.74 22.25
N MET A 426 -17.87 11.66 23.21
CA MET A 426 -16.94 12.76 23.28
C MET A 426 -15.48 12.24 23.28
N PRO A 427 -14.49 13.00 22.81
CA PRO A 427 -13.11 12.54 22.74
C PRO A 427 -12.56 12.06 24.10
N ILE A 428 -12.11 10.80 24.16
CA ILE A 428 -11.75 10.10 25.41
C ILE A 428 -10.28 10.33 25.80
N GLY A 429 -9.45 10.84 24.88
CA GLY A 429 -8.04 11.14 25.13
C GLY A 429 -7.64 12.58 24.84
N GLU A 430 -6.33 12.80 24.70
CA GLU A 430 -5.82 14.06 24.17
C GLU A 430 -6.24 14.26 22.71
N THR A 431 -6.68 15.47 22.40
CA THR A 431 -6.92 15.89 21.02
C THR A 431 -5.63 16.46 20.45
N PHE A 432 -5.46 16.36 19.14
CA PHE A 432 -4.26 16.81 18.44
C PHE A 432 -4.46 18.23 17.90
N TYR A 433 -3.42 19.06 17.99
CA TYR A 433 -3.38 20.37 17.35
C TYR A 433 -2.17 20.43 16.41
N GLU A 434 -2.44 20.61 15.13
CA GLU A 434 -1.42 20.78 14.11
C GLU A 434 -1.06 22.26 14.01
N GLU A 435 0.10 22.62 14.56
CA GLU A 435 0.52 24.02 14.67
C GLU A 435 0.86 24.66 13.32
N GLU A 436 1.34 23.89 12.35
CA GLU A 436 1.74 24.42 11.03
C GLU A 436 0.54 24.87 10.18
N SER A 437 -0.59 24.17 10.31
CA SER A 437 -1.85 24.49 9.63
C SER A 437 -2.84 25.22 10.55
N GLU A 438 -2.49 25.39 11.82
CA GLU A 438 -3.35 25.89 12.89
C GLU A 438 -4.68 25.10 12.99
N THR A 439 -4.61 23.77 12.90
CA THR A 439 -5.77 22.88 12.84
C THR A 439 -5.97 22.07 14.13
N TYR A 440 -7.20 22.08 14.64
CA TYR A 440 -7.64 21.19 15.71
C TYR A 440 -8.23 19.90 15.15
N HIS A 441 -7.74 18.74 15.58
CA HIS A 441 -8.25 17.45 15.18
C HIS A 441 -8.96 16.74 16.35
N PHE A 442 -10.19 16.31 16.10
CA PHE A 442 -11.03 15.62 17.08
C PHE A 442 -11.46 14.26 16.54
N SER A 443 -11.29 13.23 17.38
CA SER A 443 -11.86 11.89 17.17
C SER A 443 -12.95 11.64 18.21
N PHE A 444 -14.12 11.23 17.71
CA PHE A 444 -15.26 10.83 18.50
C PHE A 444 -15.46 9.32 18.30
N PRO A 445 -15.02 8.47 19.23
CA PRO A 445 -15.04 7.02 19.04
C PRO A 445 -16.47 6.47 19.09
N ARG A 446 -16.74 5.44 18.31
CA ARG A 446 -18.01 4.70 18.39
C ARG A 446 -18.06 3.88 19.68
N VAL A 447 -19.25 3.79 20.25
CA VAL A 447 -19.55 3.04 21.46
C VAL A 447 -20.62 1.99 21.14
N VAL A 448 -20.34 0.73 21.45
CA VAL A 448 -21.29 -0.38 21.35
C VAL A 448 -21.30 -1.12 22.68
N ASN A 449 -22.48 -1.35 23.26
CA ASN A 449 -22.62 -2.03 24.57
C ASN A 449 -21.75 -1.39 25.68
N GLY A 450 -21.55 -0.06 25.64
CA GLY A 450 -20.70 0.66 26.60
C GLY A 450 -19.19 0.50 26.40
N ILE A 451 -18.76 -0.10 25.30
CA ILE A 451 -17.35 -0.38 24.96
C ILE A 451 -16.97 0.38 23.69
N LEU A 452 -15.75 0.91 23.66
CA LEU A 452 -15.21 1.61 22.49
C LEU A 452 -14.89 0.64 21.37
N VAL A 453 -15.18 1.07 20.14
CA VAL A 453 -14.77 0.36 18.93
C VAL A 453 -13.51 1.01 18.38
N ASN A 454 -12.39 0.32 18.46
CA ASN A 454 -11.13 0.77 17.89
C ASN A 454 -11.24 0.83 16.36
N GLY A 455 -10.86 1.97 15.77
CA GLY A 455 -10.94 2.24 14.33
C GLY A 455 -12.26 2.87 13.86
N ASP A 456 -13.40 2.58 14.52
CA ASP A 456 -14.68 3.21 14.19
C ASP A 456 -14.85 4.54 14.96
N GLN A 457 -14.90 5.66 14.23
CA GLN A 457 -14.96 7.00 14.83
C GLN A 457 -15.52 8.05 13.86
N LEU A 458 -16.01 9.17 14.40
CA LEU A 458 -16.15 10.41 13.64
C LEU A 458 -14.85 11.20 13.77
N SER A 459 -14.26 11.62 12.66
CA SER A 459 -13.08 12.48 12.62
C SER A 459 -13.46 13.86 12.13
N VAL A 460 -13.19 14.90 12.93
CA VAL A 460 -13.52 16.29 12.61
C VAL A 460 -12.29 17.17 12.79
N SER A 461 -11.98 17.96 11.76
CA SER A 461 -10.90 18.96 11.83
C SER A 461 -11.47 20.37 11.74
N ILE A 462 -11.04 21.26 12.63
CA ILE A 462 -11.50 22.64 12.76
C ILE A 462 -10.30 23.58 12.66
N ALA A 463 -10.40 24.60 11.81
CA ALA A 463 -9.37 25.64 11.69
C ALA A 463 -9.38 26.57 12.92
N ALA A 464 -8.29 27.32 13.12
CA ALA A 464 -8.17 28.31 14.19
C ALA A 464 -9.25 29.42 14.19
N ASP A 465 -9.92 29.67 13.06
CA ASP A 465 -11.05 30.61 12.95
C ASP A 465 -12.41 29.97 13.27
N GLY A 466 -12.44 28.66 13.53
CA GLY A 466 -13.65 27.87 13.78
C GLY A 466 -14.27 27.24 12.53
N SER A 467 -13.69 27.42 11.35
CA SER A 467 -14.21 26.83 10.11
C SER A 467 -14.03 25.30 10.07
N LEU A 468 -15.01 24.59 9.50
CA LEU A 468 -14.90 23.15 9.25
C LEU A 468 -13.89 22.85 8.14
N LEU A 469 -12.88 22.06 8.45
CA LEU A 469 -11.86 21.60 7.50
C LEU A 469 -12.12 20.18 7.01
N SER A 470 -12.56 19.29 7.89
CA SER A 470 -12.94 17.93 7.48
C SER A 470 -13.99 17.33 8.40
N LEU A 471 -14.82 16.46 7.85
CA LEU A 471 -15.74 15.60 8.59
C LEU A 471 -15.76 14.24 7.90
N ASN A 472 -15.30 13.22 8.60
CA ASN A 472 -15.28 11.84 8.11
C ASN A 472 -15.98 10.91 9.10
N VAL A 473 -16.85 10.05 8.58
CA VAL A 473 -17.57 9.02 9.33
C VAL A 473 -16.92 7.69 9.01
N ILE A 474 -16.10 7.19 9.94
CA ILE A 474 -15.44 5.90 9.80
C ILE A 474 -16.27 4.91 10.61
N GLN A 475 -17.08 4.11 9.92
CA GLN A 475 -17.97 3.16 10.56
C GLN A 475 -17.97 1.84 9.82
N SER A 476 -17.85 0.75 10.56
CA SER A 476 -17.99 -0.60 10.04
C SER A 476 -19.43 -1.10 10.14
N ASP A 477 -19.94 -1.71 9.06
CA ASP A 477 -21.19 -2.47 9.08
C ASP A 477 -20.95 -3.84 9.74
N ILE A 478 -21.20 -3.92 11.05
CA ILE A 478 -21.08 -5.13 11.86
C ILE A 478 -22.47 -5.47 12.41
N GLN A 479 -22.96 -6.64 12.02
CA GLN A 479 -24.27 -7.14 12.46
C GLN A 479 -24.19 -7.86 13.81
N ASN A 480 -23.10 -8.60 14.06
CA ASN A 480 -22.93 -9.45 15.24
C ASN A 480 -21.73 -9.00 16.07
N TRP A 481 -21.99 -8.49 17.26
CA TRP A 481 -20.96 -8.09 18.22
C TRP A 481 -20.73 -9.21 19.24
N PRO A 482 -19.48 -9.60 19.53
CA PRO A 482 -19.19 -10.67 20.50
C PRO A 482 -19.64 -10.26 21.92
N SER A 483 -20.18 -11.23 22.67
CA SER A 483 -20.57 -11.01 24.07
C SER A 483 -19.36 -10.79 24.96
N ILE A 484 -19.55 -9.92 25.96
CA ILE A 484 -18.54 -9.55 26.95
C ILE A 484 -18.60 -10.43 28.21
N ASP A 485 -19.56 -11.36 28.31
CA ASP A 485 -19.84 -12.12 29.54
C ASP A 485 -18.68 -13.03 29.98
N LYS A 486 -17.83 -13.42 29.02
CA LYS A 486 -16.72 -14.37 29.23
C LYS A 486 -15.35 -13.72 29.25
N VAL A 487 -15.28 -12.39 29.19
CA VAL A 487 -13.97 -11.70 29.21
C VAL A 487 -13.28 -11.92 30.56
N ILE A 488 -11.96 -12.02 30.53
CA ILE A 488 -11.16 -11.99 31.75
C ILE A 488 -11.35 -10.65 32.47
N SER A 489 -11.13 -10.58 33.79
CA SER A 489 -11.27 -9.31 34.51
C SER A 489 -10.19 -8.29 34.12
N LYS A 490 -10.50 -7.00 34.30
CA LYS A 490 -9.55 -5.88 34.07
C LYS A 490 -8.27 -6.07 34.89
N GLU A 491 -8.35 -6.57 36.11
CA GLU A 491 -7.21 -6.83 37.00
C GLU A 491 -6.31 -7.94 36.45
N LYS A 492 -6.93 -9.03 35.94
CA LYS A 492 -6.18 -10.13 35.32
C LYS A 492 -5.50 -9.68 34.03
N ALA A 493 -6.17 -8.87 33.22
CA ALA A 493 -5.60 -8.28 32.01
C ALA A 493 -4.42 -7.36 32.36
N GLN A 494 -4.59 -6.44 33.32
CA GLN A 494 -3.54 -5.55 33.78
C GLN A 494 -2.32 -6.34 34.28
N ALA A 495 -2.51 -7.40 35.08
CA ALA A 495 -1.41 -8.26 35.52
C ALA A 495 -0.60 -8.85 34.35
N LYS A 496 -1.28 -9.30 33.28
CA LYS A 496 -0.63 -9.83 32.07
C LYS A 496 0.17 -8.77 31.31
N PHE A 497 -0.34 -7.54 31.20
CA PHE A 497 0.41 -6.42 30.64
C PHE A 497 1.66 -6.11 31.48
N LEU A 498 1.53 -6.10 32.81
CA LEU A 498 2.65 -5.83 33.72
C LEU A 498 3.73 -6.93 33.69
N GLU A 499 3.34 -8.19 33.47
CA GLU A 499 4.24 -9.34 33.31
C GLU A 499 5.07 -9.24 32.04
N GLN A 500 4.46 -8.79 30.94
CA GLN A 500 5.11 -8.66 29.63
C GLN A 500 5.64 -7.25 29.34
N LEU A 501 5.63 -6.36 30.33
CA LEU A 501 6.12 -4.99 30.21
C LEU A 501 7.65 -4.98 30.10
N SER A 502 8.14 -4.41 29.02
CA SER A 502 9.52 -4.02 28.81
C SER A 502 9.60 -2.56 28.39
N LEU A 503 10.73 -1.90 28.60
CA LEU A 503 10.94 -0.51 28.14
C LEU A 503 12.09 -0.44 27.16
N ASN A 504 11.86 0.31 26.08
CA ASN A 504 12.87 0.68 25.09
C ASN A 504 13.26 2.14 25.28
N LEU A 505 14.56 2.41 25.33
CA LEU A 505 15.10 3.77 25.41
C LEU A 505 15.46 4.23 24.00
N SER A 506 14.95 5.38 23.59
CA SER A 506 15.31 6.01 22.31
C SER A 506 15.36 7.53 22.43
N TYR A 507 16.08 8.14 21.51
CA TYR A 507 16.01 9.58 21.27
C TYR A 507 14.80 9.88 20.37
N VAL A 508 13.90 10.73 20.84
CA VAL A 508 12.69 11.15 20.12
C VAL A 508 12.59 12.67 20.06
N ARG A 509 11.99 13.20 19.01
CA ARG A 509 11.63 14.63 18.91
C ARG A 509 10.18 14.84 19.30
N GLU A 510 9.85 16.06 19.68
CA GLU A 510 8.47 16.44 19.98
C GLU A 510 7.60 16.61 18.73
N GLY A 511 8.22 16.92 17.59
CA GLY A 511 7.55 17.04 16.31
C GLY A 511 8.56 17.16 15.16
N HIS A 512 8.05 17.37 13.95
CA HIS A 512 8.86 17.34 12.72
C HIS A 512 9.44 18.71 12.32
N SER A 513 8.88 19.81 12.82
CA SER A 513 9.26 21.17 12.44
C SER A 513 10.64 21.60 12.98
N LYS A 514 11.24 22.64 12.38
CA LYS A 514 12.57 23.17 12.74
C LYS A 514 12.69 23.60 14.21
N LYS A 515 11.59 23.97 14.88
CA LYS A 515 11.62 24.35 16.30
C LYS A 515 11.88 23.17 17.23
N TYR A 516 11.56 21.95 16.82
CA TYR A 516 11.81 20.74 17.59
C TYR A 516 13.18 20.14 17.23
N ASN A 517 14.24 20.95 17.37
CA ASN A 517 15.62 20.55 17.06
C ASN A 517 16.38 19.99 18.30
N HIS A 518 15.64 19.43 19.25
CA HIS A 518 16.17 18.74 20.42
C HIS A 518 15.61 17.32 20.47
N TYR A 519 16.49 16.34 20.70
CA TYR A 519 16.14 14.96 20.90
C TYR A 519 16.14 14.61 22.39
N HIS A 520 14.95 14.26 22.87
CA HIS A 520 14.73 13.83 24.24
C HIS A 520 14.94 12.33 24.37
N LEU A 521 15.54 11.89 25.48
CA LEU A 521 15.58 10.48 25.83
C LEU A 521 14.24 10.06 26.40
N VAL A 522 13.60 9.04 25.80
CA VAL A 522 12.29 8.56 26.23
C VAL A 522 12.30 7.04 26.41
N TYR A 523 11.79 6.60 27.56
CA TYR A 523 11.43 5.21 27.81
C TYR A 523 10.02 4.94 27.28
N THR A 524 9.93 4.16 26.21
CA THR A 524 8.67 3.72 25.60
C THR A 524 8.30 2.33 26.12
N PRO A 525 7.07 2.12 26.64
CA PRO A 525 6.60 0.79 27.03
C PRO A 525 6.37 -0.09 25.81
N GLU A 526 6.82 -1.34 25.90
CA GLU A 526 6.58 -2.39 24.94
C GLU A 526 6.02 -3.61 25.68
N PHE A 527 4.94 -4.18 25.14
CA PHE A 527 4.29 -5.35 25.71
C PHE A 527 4.46 -6.54 24.77
N ASN A 528 4.83 -7.70 25.32
CA ASN A 528 4.97 -8.95 24.58
C ASN A 528 5.97 -8.89 23.38
N LYS A 529 6.98 -8.01 23.47
CA LYS A 529 8.09 -7.90 22.49
C LYS A 529 7.67 -7.63 21.04
N ASN A 530 6.44 -7.13 20.83
CA ASN A 530 5.95 -6.77 19.52
C ASN A 530 4.98 -5.58 19.67
N PRO A 531 5.19 -4.46 18.97
CA PRO A 531 4.34 -3.28 19.07
C PRO A 531 2.91 -3.51 18.55
N PHE A 532 2.67 -4.58 17.79
CA PHE A 532 1.37 -4.97 17.25
C PHE A 532 0.72 -6.13 18.01
N SER A 533 1.24 -6.46 19.20
CA SER A 533 0.59 -7.41 20.09
C SER A 533 -0.67 -6.83 20.72
N TYR A 534 -1.69 -7.67 20.85
CA TYR A 534 -2.88 -7.37 21.63
C TYR A 534 -3.23 -8.54 22.54
N LEU A 535 -3.87 -8.24 23.68
CA LEU A 535 -4.32 -9.25 24.61
C LEU A 535 -5.79 -9.59 24.30
N ASN A 536 -6.05 -10.82 23.85
CA ASN A 536 -7.40 -11.31 23.62
C ASN A 536 -8.17 -11.36 24.94
N ALA A 537 -9.29 -10.64 25.03
CA ALA A 537 -10.03 -10.50 26.26
C ALA A 537 -10.80 -11.77 26.66
N LEU A 538 -11.13 -12.65 25.71
CA LEU A 538 -11.89 -13.88 25.96
C LEU A 538 -10.96 -15.00 26.45
N THR A 539 -9.78 -15.14 25.86
CA THR A 539 -8.83 -16.21 26.21
C THR A 539 -7.79 -15.77 27.23
N GLY A 540 -7.45 -14.48 27.25
CA GLY A 540 -6.30 -13.95 27.99
C GLY A 540 -4.95 -14.33 27.38
N GLU A 541 -4.94 -14.70 26.10
CA GLU A 541 -3.73 -15.01 25.34
C GLU A 541 -3.28 -13.79 24.52
N TRP A 542 -1.96 -13.68 24.31
CA TRP A 542 -1.39 -12.66 23.44
C TRP A 542 -1.47 -13.12 22.00
N ASN A 543 -1.99 -12.25 21.15
CA ASN A 543 -2.01 -12.42 19.70
C ASN A 543 -1.22 -11.27 19.06
N HIS A 544 -0.87 -11.42 17.78
CA HIS A 544 -0.25 -10.35 16.99
C HIS A 544 -1.16 -10.03 15.80
N MET A 545 -1.35 -8.74 15.47
CA MET A 545 -2.12 -8.33 14.28
C MET A 545 -1.53 -8.86 12.97
N PHE A 546 -0.24 -9.19 12.97
CA PHE A 546 0.48 -9.72 11.82
C PHE A 546 1.27 -10.96 12.24
N GLU A 547 0.61 -12.11 12.40
CA GLU A 547 1.31 -13.38 12.54
C GLU A 547 1.63 -13.96 11.16
N THR A 548 2.90 -13.93 10.78
CA THR A 548 3.44 -14.93 9.84
C THR A 548 4.02 -16.06 10.66
N THR A 549 3.17 -16.94 11.19
CA THR A 549 3.70 -18.20 11.71
C THR A 549 4.32 -18.97 10.54
N GLN A 550 5.65 -19.05 10.51
CA GLN A 550 6.45 -19.80 9.53
C GLN A 550 6.29 -21.31 9.74
N GLN A 551 5.06 -21.80 9.79
CA GLN A 551 4.83 -23.23 9.67
C GLN A 551 5.22 -23.64 8.26
N THR A 552 6.19 -24.56 8.17
CA THR A 552 6.68 -25.09 6.90
C THR A 552 6.20 -26.51 6.72
N ILE A 553 5.86 -26.86 5.49
CA ILE A 553 5.55 -28.22 5.08
C ILE A 553 6.85 -28.93 4.70
N SER A 554 7.01 -30.18 5.09
CA SER A 554 8.12 -31.01 4.59
C SER A 554 7.68 -31.88 3.43
N HIS A 555 8.53 -32.00 2.41
CA HIS A 555 8.26 -32.83 1.24
C HIS A 555 9.55 -33.28 0.54
N PRO A 556 9.72 -34.56 0.14
CA PRO A 556 11.02 -35.08 -0.31
C PRO A 556 11.67 -34.37 -1.51
N ARG A 557 10.87 -33.70 -2.36
CA ARG A 557 11.33 -33.13 -3.63
C ARG A 557 10.87 -31.71 -3.94
N ALA A 558 9.93 -31.17 -3.16
CA ALA A 558 9.26 -29.89 -3.48
C ALA A 558 9.09 -29.00 -2.24
N GLU A 559 9.79 -29.31 -1.15
CA GLU A 559 9.67 -28.60 0.12
C GLU A 559 9.93 -27.10 -0.05
N LYS A 560 10.98 -26.73 -0.78
CA LYS A 560 11.35 -25.33 -0.99
C LYS A 560 10.29 -24.57 -1.78
N GLU A 561 9.85 -25.14 -2.89
CA GLU A 561 8.87 -24.56 -3.80
C GLU A 561 7.51 -24.41 -3.14
N LEU A 562 7.02 -25.47 -2.48
CA LEU A 562 5.73 -25.45 -1.78
C LEU A 562 5.71 -24.37 -0.69
N ASN A 563 6.73 -24.33 0.16
CA ASN A 563 6.80 -23.34 1.23
C ASN A 563 6.86 -21.91 0.67
N TYR A 564 7.60 -21.70 -0.42
CA TYR A 564 7.64 -20.39 -1.07
C TYR A 564 6.27 -19.99 -1.63
N LEU A 565 5.60 -20.86 -2.39
CA LEU A 565 4.28 -20.56 -2.95
C LEU A 565 3.21 -20.30 -1.88
N ILE A 566 3.29 -20.99 -0.74
CA ILE A 566 2.41 -20.75 0.42
C ILE A 566 2.71 -19.39 1.05
N GLN A 567 3.99 -19.11 1.36
CA GLN A 567 4.40 -17.85 1.98
C GLN A 567 4.16 -16.63 1.07
N SER A 568 4.22 -16.82 -0.25
CA SER A 568 3.91 -15.80 -1.25
C SER A 568 2.40 -15.65 -1.53
N GLY A 569 1.52 -16.37 -0.82
CA GLY A 569 0.07 -16.30 -1.01
C GLY A 569 -0.44 -16.84 -2.35
N ILE A 570 0.37 -17.65 -3.04
CA ILE A 570 0.00 -18.31 -4.31
C ILE A 570 -0.83 -19.57 -4.03
N ILE A 571 -0.43 -20.37 -3.03
CA ILE A 571 -1.20 -21.52 -2.53
C ILE A 571 -1.82 -21.10 -1.21
N ASP A 572 -3.16 -21.05 -1.17
CA ASP A 572 -3.90 -20.87 0.07
C ASP A 572 -4.08 -22.21 0.79
N VAL A 573 -3.71 -22.25 2.07
CA VAL A 573 -3.77 -23.46 2.91
C VAL A 573 -4.44 -23.13 4.24
N LYS A 574 -5.67 -23.60 4.42
CA LYS A 574 -6.44 -23.41 5.66
C LYS A 574 -5.80 -24.04 6.89
N ASP A 575 -5.17 -25.20 6.72
CA ASP A 575 -4.44 -25.90 7.78
C ASP A 575 -3.21 -26.62 7.20
N LEU A 576 -2.03 -26.08 7.52
CA LEU A 576 -0.75 -26.61 7.04
C LEU A 576 -0.45 -28.02 7.57
N LYS A 577 -1.03 -28.42 8.70
CA LYS A 577 -0.80 -29.75 9.29
C LYS A 577 -1.51 -30.86 8.52
N THR A 578 -2.60 -30.55 7.85
CA THR A 578 -3.42 -31.52 7.10
C THR A 578 -3.22 -31.41 5.59
N PHE A 579 -2.39 -30.47 5.12
CA PHE A 579 -2.10 -30.30 3.71
C PHE A 579 -1.33 -31.49 3.13
N ASN A 580 -1.89 -32.12 2.10
CA ASN A 580 -1.28 -33.23 1.38
C ASN A 580 -0.71 -32.75 0.04
N ALA A 581 0.61 -32.55 -0.02
CA ALA A 581 1.32 -32.10 -1.22
C ALA A 581 1.25 -33.09 -2.41
N ASP A 582 1.03 -34.38 -2.14
CA ASP A 582 0.87 -35.41 -3.17
C ASP A 582 -0.60 -35.59 -3.62
N ALA A 583 -1.52 -34.81 -3.07
CA ALA A 583 -2.91 -34.79 -3.55
C ALA A 583 -2.99 -34.29 -4.99
N LYS A 584 -3.85 -34.93 -5.78
CA LYS A 584 -4.10 -34.58 -7.17
C LYS A 584 -4.82 -33.23 -7.25
N VAL A 585 -4.31 -32.29 -8.03
CA VAL A 585 -4.94 -30.96 -8.17
C VAL A 585 -6.13 -31.03 -9.12
N THR A 586 -7.17 -30.28 -8.78
CA THR A 586 -8.28 -30.03 -9.71
C THR A 586 -7.86 -28.96 -10.73
N LYS A 587 -8.57 -28.86 -11.86
CA LYS A 587 -8.36 -27.81 -12.86
C LYS A 587 -8.51 -26.42 -12.25
N GLY A 588 -9.48 -26.22 -11.35
CA GLY A 588 -9.67 -24.94 -10.65
C GLY A 588 -8.49 -24.56 -9.77
N ALA A 589 -8.06 -25.46 -8.88
CA ALA A 589 -6.92 -25.21 -7.99
C ALA A 589 -5.62 -24.98 -8.78
N ALA A 590 -5.38 -25.77 -9.84
CA ALA A 590 -4.21 -25.61 -10.67
C ALA A 590 -4.20 -24.26 -11.41
N LEU A 591 -5.35 -23.86 -11.96
CA LEU A 591 -5.49 -22.59 -12.65
C LEU A 591 -5.24 -21.41 -11.70
N GLU A 592 -5.81 -21.47 -10.49
CA GLU A 592 -5.58 -20.46 -9.47
C GLU A 592 -4.09 -20.31 -9.14
N ILE A 593 -3.38 -21.41 -8.86
CA ILE A 593 -1.95 -21.40 -8.56
C ILE A 593 -1.14 -20.81 -9.71
N ILE A 594 -1.40 -21.24 -10.94
CA ILE A 594 -0.68 -20.75 -12.13
C ILE A 594 -0.93 -19.26 -12.33
N MET A 595 -2.18 -18.80 -12.20
CA MET A 595 -2.55 -17.41 -12.39
C MET A 595 -1.97 -16.52 -11.29
N LYS A 596 -2.05 -16.93 -10.02
CA LYS A 596 -1.42 -16.22 -8.89
C LYS A 596 0.11 -16.26 -8.96
N SER A 597 0.69 -17.23 -9.65
CA SER A 597 2.14 -17.29 -9.88
C SER A 597 2.64 -16.24 -10.89
N LEU A 598 1.78 -15.76 -11.79
CA LEU A 598 2.19 -14.90 -12.91
C LEU A 598 1.54 -13.51 -12.86
N THR A 599 0.42 -13.39 -12.17
CA THR A 599 -0.40 -12.18 -12.13
C THR A 599 -0.76 -11.83 -10.69
N ARG A 600 -0.74 -10.53 -10.38
CA ARG A 600 -1.24 -10.04 -9.10
C ARG A 600 -2.76 -10.05 -9.14
N PHE A 601 -3.35 -10.66 -8.12
CA PHE A 601 -4.75 -10.45 -7.80
C PHE A 601 -4.76 -9.45 -6.65
N TYR A 602 -4.93 -8.18 -7.00
CA TYR A 602 -5.16 -7.14 -6.02
C TYR A 602 -6.54 -7.37 -5.44
N ASN A 603 -6.59 -7.45 -4.12
CA ASN A 603 -7.82 -7.69 -3.38
C ASN A 603 -8.70 -6.44 -3.29
N ASP A 604 -8.29 -5.34 -3.93
CA ASP A 604 -9.12 -4.16 -4.11
C ASP A 604 -10.30 -4.51 -5.02
N TYR A 605 -11.39 -4.88 -4.36
CA TYR A 605 -12.73 -4.63 -4.83
C TYR A 605 -12.86 -3.13 -5.10
N TYR A 606 -12.36 -2.65 -6.24
CA TYR A 606 -12.84 -1.41 -6.81
C TYR A 606 -14.31 -1.65 -7.16
N PRO A 607 -15.28 -0.96 -6.53
CA PRO A 607 -16.68 -1.07 -6.89
C PRO A 607 -16.91 -0.32 -8.21
N GLY A 608 -16.24 -0.75 -9.27
CA GLY A 608 -16.72 -0.58 -10.64
C GLY A 608 -17.76 -1.66 -10.89
N LYS A 609 -18.75 -1.38 -11.75
CA LYS A 609 -19.79 -2.35 -12.13
C LYS A 609 -19.12 -3.71 -12.39
N PRO A 610 -19.49 -4.80 -11.69
CA PRO A 610 -18.98 -6.12 -12.04
C PRO A 610 -19.23 -6.29 -13.53
N ASN A 611 -18.17 -6.56 -14.28
CA ASN A 611 -18.35 -6.91 -15.67
C ASN A 611 -19.27 -8.14 -15.66
N THR A 612 -20.53 -7.98 -16.06
CA THR A 612 -21.53 -9.07 -15.95
C THR A 612 -21.31 -10.12 -17.04
N SER A 613 -20.28 -9.97 -17.86
CA SER A 613 -19.92 -10.92 -18.89
C SER A 613 -19.18 -12.11 -18.25
N GLN A 614 -19.72 -13.31 -18.42
CA GLN A 614 -19.08 -14.56 -18.02
C GLN A 614 -18.68 -15.35 -19.27
N SER A 615 -17.51 -15.96 -19.24
CA SER A 615 -17.01 -16.79 -20.33
C SER A 615 -17.65 -18.17 -20.36
N PHE A 616 -17.99 -18.73 -19.19
CA PHE A 616 -18.63 -20.03 -19.01
C PHE A 616 -19.88 -19.93 -18.14
N ASP A 617 -20.93 -20.67 -18.49
CA ASP A 617 -22.25 -20.59 -17.86
C ASP A 617 -22.25 -21.02 -16.39
N ASN A 618 -21.35 -21.92 -16.01
CA ASN A 618 -21.20 -22.42 -14.65
C ASN A 618 -20.28 -21.57 -13.77
N ILE A 619 -19.64 -20.53 -14.31
CA ILE A 619 -18.71 -19.64 -13.61
C ILE A 619 -19.31 -18.23 -13.56
N LYS A 620 -20.23 -18.03 -12.62
CA LYS A 620 -20.93 -16.76 -12.43
C LYS A 620 -20.05 -15.73 -11.70
N PRO A 621 -20.39 -14.42 -11.75
CA PRO A 621 -19.63 -13.37 -11.05
C PRO A 621 -19.44 -13.58 -9.53
N ASP A 622 -20.29 -14.37 -8.88
CA ASP A 622 -20.20 -14.73 -7.46
C ASP A 622 -19.38 -16.01 -7.19
N HIS A 623 -18.89 -16.68 -8.25
CA HIS A 623 -18.06 -17.87 -8.10
C HIS A 623 -16.66 -17.49 -7.57
N PRO A 624 -16.08 -18.22 -6.59
CA PRO A 624 -14.79 -17.87 -5.98
C PRO A 624 -13.64 -17.72 -6.98
N LEU A 625 -13.63 -18.55 -8.03
CA LEU A 625 -12.64 -18.52 -9.11
C LEU A 625 -13.04 -17.67 -10.32
N TYR A 626 -14.08 -16.83 -10.24
CA TYR A 626 -14.56 -16.04 -11.39
C TYR A 626 -13.45 -15.19 -12.01
N GLN A 627 -12.78 -14.36 -11.20
CA GLN A 627 -11.69 -13.50 -11.69
C GLN A 627 -10.51 -14.29 -12.28
N ILE A 628 -10.17 -15.42 -11.65
CA ILE A 628 -9.12 -16.33 -12.14
C ILE A 628 -9.48 -16.85 -13.53
N VAL A 629 -10.70 -17.34 -13.72
CA VAL A 629 -11.18 -17.92 -14.97
C VAL A 629 -11.29 -16.88 -16.07
N GLU A 630 -11.91 -15.74 -15.80
CA GLU A 630 -12.06 -14.67 -16.81
C GLU A 630 -10.71 -14.12 -17.26
N ARG A 631 -9.75 -13.95 -16.33
CA ARG A 631 -8.39 -13.55 -16.70
C ARG A 631 -7.66 -14.65 -17.48
N ALA A 632 -7.86 -15.91 -17.15
CA ALA A 632 -7.29 -17.01 -17.93
C ALA A 632 -7.86 -17.09 -19.35
N VAL A 633 -9.14 -16.74 -19.55
CA VAL A 633 -9.76 -16.63 -20.87
C VAL A 633 -9.25 -15.41 -21.63
N SER A 634 -9.12 -14.24 -20.98
CA SER A 634 -8.60 -13.02 -21.62
C SER A 634 -7.16 -13.19 -22.10
N LEU A 635 -6.33 -13.91 -21.33
CA LEU A 635 -4.97 -14.29 -21.71
C LEU A 635 -4.92 -15.44 -22.74
N GLY A 636 -6.07 -16.00 -23.13
CA GLY A 636 -6.17 -17.08 -24.12
C GLY A 636 -5.65 -18.44 -23.65
N ILE A 637 -5.42 -18.60 -22.33
CA ILE A 637 -4.99 -19.84 -21.67
C ILE A 637 -6.13 -20.86 -21.73
N LEU A 638 -7.32 -20.41 -21.30
CA LEU A 638 -8.57 -21.13 -21.49
C LEU A 638 -9.22 -20.69 -22.81
N LYS A 639 -9.79 -21.66 -23.53
CA LYS A 639 -10.57 -21.40 -24.75
C LYS A 639 -12.05 -21.55 -24.44
N LYS A 640 -12.87 -20.69 -25.05
CA LYS A 640 -14.32 -20.74 -24.96
C LYS A 640 -14.90 -21.73 -25.98
N ASP A 641 -14.45 -22.98 -25.91
CA ASP A 641 -14.81 -24.03 -26.86
C ASP A 641 -16.10 -24.78 -26.44
N GLY A 642 -16.65 -24.46 -25.27
CA GLY A 642 -17.88 -25.03 -24.72
C GLY A 642 -18.61 -24.06 -23.78
N ALA A 643 -19.85 -24.40 -23.44
CA ALA A 643 -20.69 -23.60 -22.54
C ALA A 643 -20.21 -23.64 -21.08
N THR A 644 -19.56 -24.71 -20.65
CA THR A 644 -19.12 -24.91 -19.26
C THR A 644 -17.65 -25.30 -19.18
N PHE A 645 -17.03 -25.03 -18.03
CA PHE A 645 -15.67 -25.45 -17.69
C PHE A 645 -15.67 -26.17 -16.33
N ASN A 646 -15.30 -27.46 -16.32
CA ASN A 646 -15.33 -28.26 -15.10
C ASN A 646 -14.08 -28.03 -14.24
N LEU A 647 -14.24 -27.26 -13.17
CA LEU A 647 -13.16 -26.92 -12.24
C LEU A 647 -12.77 -28.08 -11.31
N ASP A 648 -13.65 -29.06 -11.11
CA ASP A 648 -13.46 -30.16 -10.14
C ASP A 648 -12.73 -31.37 -10.76
N GLU A 649 -12.65 -31.43 -12.09
CA GLU A 649 -11.91 -32.47 -12.80
C GLU A 649 -10.41 -32.38 -12.46
N ARG A 650 -9.73 -33.53 -12.39
CA ARG A 650 -8.28 -33.57 -12.16
C ARG A 650 -7.53 -33.09 -13.39
N LEU A 651 -6.47 -32.31 -13.17
CA LEU A 651 -5.62 -31.84 -14.25
C LEU A 651 -4.58 -32.91 -14.62
N THR A 652 -4.53 -33.29 -15.90
CA THR A 652 -3.49 -34.19 -16.42
C THR A 652 -2.22 -33.45 -16.83
N ARG A 653 -1.08 -34.16 -16.86
CA ARG A 653 0.20 -33.60 -17.33
C ARG A 653 0.16 -33.09 -18.77
N GLU A 654 -0.61 -33.76 -19.64
CA GLU A 654 -0.81 -33.31 -21.02
C GLU A 654 -1.58 -31.98 -21.10
N GLU A 655 -2.65 -31.82 -20.31
CA GLU A 655 -3.41 -30.56 -20.25
C GLU A 655 -2.57 -29.41 -19.66
N LEU A 656 -1.75 -29.70 -18.64
CA LEU A 656 -0.82 -28.72 -18.08
C LEU A 656 0.17 -28.20 -19.13
N ALA A 657 0.68 -29.08 -20.01
CA ALA A 657 1.55 -28.68 -21.12
C ALA A 657 0.84 -27.71 -22.07
N VAL A 658 -0.44 -27.97 -22.37
CA VAL A 658 -1.25 -27.08 -23.21
C VAL A 658 -1.40 -25.70 -22.57
N TRP A 659 -1.70 -25.62 -21.28
CA TRP A 659 -1.84 -24.34 -20.57
C TRP A 659 -0.52 -23.55 -20.55
N TYR A 660 0.60 -24.19 -20.22
CA TYR A 660 1.91 -23.53 -20.15
C TYR A 660 2.36 -22.95 -21.48
N ILE A 661 2.16 -23.68 -22.58
CA ILE A 661 2.52 -23.21 -23.92
C ILE A 661 1.62 -22.08 -24.39
N ARG A 662 0.33 -22.06 -23.98
CA ARG A 662 -0.55 -20.91 -24.23
C ARG A 662 -0.13 -19.69 -23.42
N ILE A 663 0.22 -19.86 -22.15
CA ILE A 663 0.75 -18.78 -21.29
C ILE A 663 1.96 -18.11 -21.93
N LEU A 664 2.87 -18.90 -22.51
CA LEU A 664 4.06 -18.39 -23.18
C LEU A 664 3.79 -17.79 -24.58
N GLY A 665 2.53 -17.74 -25.02
CA GLY A 665 2.15 -17.24 -26.35
C GLY A 665 2.57 -18.14 -27.51
N LEU A 666 2.89 -19.41 -27.25
CA LEU A 666 3.48 -20.35 -28.22
C LEU A 666 2.45 -21.29 -28.87
N GLU A 667 1.15 -21.05 -28.68
CA GLU A 667 0.07 -21.90 -29.19
C GLU A 667 0.15 -22.12 -30.72
N GLN A 668 0.41 -21.06 -31.49
CA GLN A 668 0.48 -21.16 -32.94
C GLN A 668 1.66 -22.02 -33.40
N ALA A 669 2.80 -21.92 -32.72
CA ALA A 669 3.94 -22.80 -32.96
C ALA A 669 3.59 -24.26 -32.62
N ALA A 670 2.91 -24.49 -31.51
CA ALA A 670 2.51 -25.83 -31.06
C ALA A 670 1.54 -26.53 -32.02
N LYS A 671 0.65 -25.78 -32.69
CA LYS A 671 -0.32 -26.32 -33.65
C LYS A 671 0.31 -26.86 -34.94
N ASN A 672 1.57 -26.51 -35.23
CA ASN A 672 2.29 -27.03 -36.40
C ASN A 672 2.81 -28.45 -36.13
N GLN A 673 1.91 -29.43 -36.00
CA GLN A 673 2.25 -30.79 -35.53
C GLN A 673 3.32 -31.50 -36.37
N GLY A 674 3.36 -31.23 -37.68
CA GLY A 674 4.23 -31.94 -38.63
C GLY A 674 5.73 -31.74 -38.40
N ILE A 675 6.14 -30.77 -37.59
CA ILE A 675 7.57 -30.49 -37.30
C ILE A 675 8.06 -31.09 -35.97
N TYR A 676 7.16 -31.64 -35.15
CA TYR A 676 7.51 -32.15 -33.82
C TYR A 676 7.66 -33.67 -33.80
N GLN A 677 8.64 -34.15 -33.05
CA GLN A 677 8.87 -35.57 -32.79
C GLN A 677 9.08 -35.80 -31.30
N LEU A 678 8.23 -36.64 -30.71
CA LEU A 678 8.32 -37.03 -29.31
C LEU A 678 9.22 -38.26 -29.18
N LYS A 679 10.37 -38.12 -28.53
CA LYS A 679 11.39 -39.17 -28.40
C LYS A 679 11.36 -39.86 -27.03
N PHE A 680 10.16 -40.26 -26.58
CA PHE A 680 9.96 -40.98 -25.32
C PHE A 680 9.00 -42.17 -25.49
N ALA A 681 9.07 -43.13 -24.58
CA ALA A 681 8.48 -44.45 -24.75
C ALA A 681 6.94 -44.46 -24.84
N ASP A 682 6.28 -43.49 -24.22
CA ASP A 682 4.82 -43.32 -24.18
C ASP A 682 4.32 -42.18 -25.09
N ALA A 683 5.08 -41.81 -26.12
CA ALA A 683 4.70 -40.77 -27.09
C ALA A 683 3.34 -41.03 -27.76
N LYS A 684 2.99 -42.30 -27.98
CA LYS A 684 1.70 -42.72 -28.56
C LYS A 684 0.49 -42.45 -27.66
N ASP A 685 0.71 -42.20 -26.36
CA ASP A 685 -0.36 -41.95 -25.40
C ASP A 685 -0.75 -40.46 -25.35
N VAL A 686 0.01 -39.58 -26.04
CA VAL A 686 -0.28 -38.16 -26.22
C VAL A 686 -1.29 -37.98 -27.35
N LYS A 687 -2.31 -37.14 -27.16
CA LYS A 687 -3.26 -36.84 -28.24
C LYS A 687 -2.57 -36.14 -29.40
N THR A 688 -2.97 -36.47 -30.62
CA THR A 688 -2.37 -35.93 -31.86
C THR A 688 -2.33 -34.40 -31.86
N GLU A 689 -3.40 -33.76 -31.40
CA GLU A 689 -3.53 -32.32 -31.28
C GLU A 689 -2.54 -31.66 -30.31
N ASN A 690 -2.05 -32.43 -29.34
CA ASN A 690 -1.21 -31.95 -28.25
C ASN A 690 0.28 -32.27 -28.43
N ILE A 691 0.66 -32.96 -29.52
CA ILE A 691 2.06 -33.35 -29.80
C ILE A 691 3.01 -32.15 -29.72
N GLY A 692 2.68 -31.03 -30.39
CA GLY A 692 3.54 -29.85 -30.39
C GLY A 692 3.59 -29.13 -29.03
N TYR A 693 2.51 -29.16 -28.25
CA TYR A 693 2.48 -28.58 -26.91
C TYR A 693 3.39 -29.37 -25.96
N VAL A 694 3.30 -30.70 -25.99
CA VAL A 694 4.17 -31.58 -25.18
C VAL A 694 5.63 -31.44 -25.61
N ALA A 695 5.89 -31.37 -26.92
CA ALA A 695 7.25 -31.20 -27.45
C ALA A 695 7.88 -29.87 -26.99
N LEU A 696 7.14 -28.76 -27.07
CA LEU A 696 7.61 -27.44 -26.63
C LEU A 696 7.76 -27.37 -25.10
N ALA A 697 6.81 -27.92 -24.33
CA ALA A 697 6.90 -27.91 -22.87
C ALA A 697 8.12 -28.70 -22.37
N GLN A 698 8.45 -29.80 -23.07
CA GLN A 698 9.64 -30.59 -22.78
C GLN A 698 10.93 -29.90 -23.24
N SER A 699 10.95 -29.27 -24.42
CA SER A 699 12.14 -28.59 -24.94
C SER A 699 12.53 -27.35 -24.13
N LEU A 700 11.53 -26.63 -23.60
CA LEU A 700 11.70 -25.49 -22.70
C LEU A 700 11.98 -25.91 -21.25
N GLY A 701 11.98 -27.21 -20.94
CA GLY A 701 12.23 -27.72 -19.60
C GLY A 701 11.11 -27.46 -18.59
N LEU A 702 9.92 -27.08 -19.05
CA LEU A 702 8.76 -26.80 -18.18
C LEU A 702 8.20 -28.09 -17.57
N LEU A 703 8.16 -29.16 -18.39
CA LEU A 703 7.70 -30.49 -17.99
C LEU A 703 8.68 -31.55 -18.50
N THR A 704 9.35 -32.23 -17.58
CA THR A 704 10.39 -33.21 -17.89
C THR A 704 9.87 -34.64 -17.97
N THR A 705 10.66 -35.54 -18.56
CA THR A 705 10.37 -36.98 -18.59
C THR A 705 11.05 -37.69 -17.42
N THR A 706 10.43 -38.74 -16.91
CA THR A 706 11.00 -39.61 -15.86
C THR A 706 11.10 -41.02 -16.42
N ASN A 707 12.29 -41.64 -16.34
CA ASN A 707 12.54 -42.98 -16.89
C ASN A 707 12.10 -43.12 -18.37
N ASN A 708 12.44 -42.11 -19.18
CA ASN A 708 12.08 -42.04 -20.61
C ASN A 708 10.57 -42.06 -20.91
N LYS A 709 9.74 -41.58 -19.97
CA LYS A 709 8.28 -41.44 -20.13
C LYS A 709 7.80 -40.04 -19.76
N PHE A 710 6.84 -39.50 -20.52
CA PHE A 710 6.20 -38.22 -20.23
C PHE A 710 5.03 -38.34 -19.25
N ASN A 711 4.34 -39.49 -19.27
CA ASN A 711 3.13 -39.84 -18.52
C ASN A 711 1.96 -38.86 -18.80
N PRO A 712 1.46 -38.75 -20.04
CA PRO A 712 0.47 -37.73 -20.42
C PRO A 712 -0.83 -37.77 -19.61
N LYS A 713 -1.28 -38.98 -19.25
CA LYS A 713 -2.52 -39.22 -18.51
C LYS A 713 -2.37 -39.15 -16.99
N GLN A 714 -1.15 -38.96 -16.47
CA GLN A 714 -0.95 -38.84 -15.03
C GLN A 714 -1.55 -37.53 -14.53
N GLU A 715 -2.34 -37.63 -13.47
CA GLU A 715 -2.88 -36.48 -12.75
C GLU A 715 -1.77 -35.77 -11.96
N VAL A 716 -1.74 -34.45 -12.10
CA VAL A 716 -0.77 -33.53 -11.49
C VAL A 716 -1.02 -33.44 -9.99
N THR A 717 0.03 -33.45 -9.18
CA THR A 717 -0.03 -33.18 -7.73
C THR A 717 0.28 -31.71 -7.40
N TYR A 718 -0.03 -31.24 -6.18
CA TYR A 718 0.42 -29.91 -5.74
C TYR A 718 1.95 -29.80 -5.81
N ALA A 719 2.68 -30.85 -5.42
CA ALA A 719 4.12 -30.89 -5.52
C ALA A 719 4.64 -30.84 -6.97
N ASP A 720 3.97 -31.51 -7.91
CA ASP A 720 4.32 -31.43 -9.33
C ASP A 720 4.14 -30.01 -9.86
N LEU A 721 3.02 -29.38 -9.52
CA LEU A 721 2.69 -28.04 -9.97
C LEU A 721 3.63 -26.99 -9.37
N ALA A 722 3.96 -27.13 -8.08
CA ALA A 722 4.90 -26.25 -7.39
C ALA A 722 6.28 -26.25 -8.05
N LEU A 723 6.74 -27.42 -8.51
CA LEU A 723 8.01 -27.56 -9.22
C LEU A 723 7.95 -26.99 -10.64
N SER A 724 6.86 -27.22 -11.38
CA SER A 724 6.78 -26.86 -12.80
C SER A 724 6.42 -25.40 -13.06
N VAL A 725 5.80 -24.71 -12.09
CA VAL A 725 5.41 -23.30 -12.27
C VAL A 725 6.60 -22.33 -12.16
N ILE A 726 7.67 -22.72 -11.44
CA ILE A 726 8.91 -21.92 -11.36
C ILE A 726 9.58 -21.73 -12.73
N PRO A 727 9.94 -22.80 -13.50
CA PRO A 727 10.54 -22.62 -14.83
C PRO A 727 9.59 -21.94 -15.82
N LEU A 728 8.27 -22.12 -15.68
CA LEU A 728 7.30 -21.35 -16.45
C LEU A 728 7.45 -19.84 -16.21
N ALA A 729 7.53 -19.42 -14.95
CA ALA A 729 7.70 -18.02 -14.60
C ALA A 729 9.04 -17.46 -15.08
N HIS A 730 10.13 -18.24 -14.99
CA HIS A 730 11.43 -17.84 -15.54
C HIS A 730 11.37 -17.64 -17.05
N GLU A 731 10.73 -18.55 -17.79
CA GLU A 731 10.57 -18.42 -19.23
C GLU A 731 9.66 -17.22 -19.61
N ALA A 732 8.60 -16.98 -18.83
CA ALA A 732 7.76 -15.81 -19.00
C ALA A 732 8.54 -14.49 -18.78
N TYR A 733 9.36 -14.44 -17.73
CA TYR A 733 10.24 -13.30 -17.43
C TYR A 733 11.27 -13.06 -18.55
N LYS A 734 11.92 -14.12 -19.05
CA LYS A 734 12.88 -14.04 -20.17
C LYS A 734 12.27 -13.40 -21.41
N LYS A 735 11.04 -13.79 -21.73
CA LYS A 735 10.29 -13.29 -22.87
C LYS A 735 9.73 -11.87 -22.67
N GLY A 736 9.84 -11.30 -21.46
CA GLY A 736 9.26 -10.00 -21.12
C GLY A 736 7.74 -10.02 -21.17
N LEU A 737 7.11 -11.15 -20.79
CA LEU A 737 5.65 -11.24 -20.73
C LEU A 737 5.15 -10.46 -19.51
N GLU A 738 4.47 -9.36 -19.78
CA GLU A 738 3.80 -8.56 -18.76
C GLU A 738 2.33 -8.97 -18.66
N PHE A 739 1.91 -9.39 -17.47
CA PHE A 739 0.52 -9.77 -17.19
C PHE A 739 -0.25 -8.68 -16.41
N TYR A 740 0.25 -7.43 -16.44
CA TYR A 740 -0.14 -6.35 -15.52
C TYR A 740 -1.37 -5.52 -15.94
N ASN A 741 -1.96 -5.75 -17.12
CA ASN A 741 -2.99 -4.87 -17.70
C ASN A 741 -4.33 -5.60 -17.95
N PHE A 742 -5.07 -6.01 -16.91
CA PHE A 742 -6.45 -6.50 -17.07
C PHE A 742 -7.37 -6.18 -15.90
#